data_AF-A0A7X9BM74-F1
#
_entry.id   AF-A0A7X9BM74-F1
#
_cell.length_a   1.000
_cell.length_b   1.000
_cell.length_c   1.000
_cell.angle_alpha   90.00
_cell.angle_beta   90.00
_cell.angle_gamma   90.00
#
_symmetry.space_group_name_H-M   'P 1'
#
loop_
_entity.id
_entity.type
_entity.pdbx_description
1 polymer ?
#
loop_
_entity_poly.entity_id
_entity_poly.type
_entity_poly.pdbx_seq_one_letter_code
_entity_poly.pdbx_strand_id
1 'polypeptide(L)'
;MRRKNVRIAVILIACFLASLLPLAGTPTAAASSNLDDLASKAVQNMYDLYQDGQHSVNGEYGNFSAYDGWVLLKAGVDLDAWVYDGVSFKASLLGLIDATVSNESTENQSSAKRVAEEYLAAAGLGEAARAEKLLGILQARQQNSGDGSFDSNPFSDIAALELLGRAGAVGELDTDKAVEYLLQQQDQSGAWTGEWQDVMTTAQGIRALKYLQPRAGQRAAEMEDAINKGCEWLQGQQRDDGGIQDDAGWDDPTVDTAEAICTLVLRGIDPAAWVSSQDKSLVDYLQEETLNPDGSFGMGNLADNTWVLNTCLQLTWGTVPQLRVVPTEVNISTAGTERLTAEIHREGQNKKVTAVLWSTADRKIAKIDQAGVLTGVAEGNTVVTAVYQELVGSARVWVRGTGGSGDTWEEPQTITVNMAVLGKNGQLLFGPGSVNLSKDSEFGLTAMGALAATGLRWEFSPKYEGFIVAIAGEANEGMNGWCYKVNGMLPAVGVCDQPVGDDDEIIFWYSVDSQSTGPNWSDIMSGNPGSAGKEPEDQAAKEVVPPEELSVPDQEGEVVPAPEVIVTLDLGNMVWAREAIAVLIQKGVITTEVDQKYLQQSITRGEFVVQVVRALGLKTDENLSWEFSDIPSTDPLAGAVACACYNGLFSGYPDGTFQPQAPISRNEIAVVFKRMMRPSAVGADISSPIKDLEAVPAWAREAVEYVVAEGLIQGYEDRTFRGEQMLTRAEAAVILHRHLVQTESVLERHGQAQ
;
A
#
# COMPACT_ATOMS: atom_id res chain seq x y z
N MET A 1 -55.13 -10.43 32.67
CA MET A 1 -55.39 -9.59 31.48
C MET A 1 -54.11 -8.81 31.15
N ARG A 2 -53.66 -8.90 29.89
CA ARG A 2 -52.86 -7.95 29.04
C ARG A 2 -52.41 -6.63 29.73
N ARG A 3 -51.22 -6.04 29.55
CA ARG A 3 -50.24 -6.04 28.43
C ARG A 3 -48.98 -5.22 28.84
N LYS A 4 -47.80 -5.71 28.43
CA LYS A 4 -46.65 -5.05 27.75
C LYS A 4 -45.98 -3.74 28.27
N ASN A 5 -44.65 -3.89 28.44
CA ASN A 5 -43.49 -3.12 27.92
C ASN A 5 -43.35 -1.60 28.22
N VAL A 6 -42.17 -1.19 28.70
CA VAL A 6 -41.04 -0.58 27.93
C VAL A 6 -39.87 -0.25 28.88
N ARG A 7 -38.63 -0.53 28.47
CA ARG A 7 -37.35 -0.10 29.08
C ARG A 7 -36.88 1.21 28.42
N ILE A 8 -36.33 2.15 29.19
CA ILE A 8 -35.35 3.17 28.72
C ILE A 8 -34.32 3.38 29.83
N ALA A 9 -33.04 3.38 29.44
CA ALA A 9 -31.84 3.53 30.27
C ALA A 9 -31.48 5.01 30.51
N VAL A 10 -30.85 5.32 31.64
CA VAL A 10 -30.18 6.61 31.92
C VAL A 10 -28.84 6.36 32.63
N ILE A 11 -27.85 7.12 32.16
CA ILE A 11 -26.42 7.26 32.46
C ILE A 11 -26.10 7.44 33.96
N LEU A 12 -24.92 6.97 34.41
CA LEU A 12 -24.22 7.56 35.58
C LEU A 12 -22.68 7.42 35.49
N ILE A 13 -22.03 8.57 35.55
CA ILE A 13 -20.59 8.87 35.66
C ILE A 13 -20.09 8.60 37.08
N ALA A 14 -18.83 8.18 37.26
CA ALA A 14 -18.09 8.41 38.51
C ALA A 14 -16.57 8.52 38.29
N CYS A 15 -16.03 9.68 38.67
CA CYS A 15 -14.61 10.05 38.70
C CYS A 15 -13.88 9.45 39.92
N PHE A 16 -12.56 9.26 39.81
CA PHE A 16 -11.63 9.37 40.95
C PHE A 16 -10.31 10.02 40.50
N LEU A 17 -9.82 10.95 41.32
CA LEU A 17 -8.62 11.79 41.14
C LEU A 17 -7.62 11.45 42.26
N ALA A 18 -6.34 11.21 41.94
CA ALA A 18 -5.19 11.46 42.83
C ALA A 18 -3.80 11.41 42.12
N SER A 19 -3.20 12.60 41.97
CA SER A 19 -1.77 13.00 42.13
C SER A 19 -0.58 12.33 41.38
N LEU A 20 -0.09 13.06 40.36
CA LEU A 20 1.26 13.66 40.12
C LEU A 20 2.58 12.84 40.24
N LEU A 21 3.21 12.58 39.07
CA LEU A 21 4.58 12.98 38.62
C LEU A 21 4.74 12.57 37.13
N PRO A 22 5.39 13.34 36.23
CA PRO A 22 5.45 13.02 34.81
C PRO A 22 6.61 12.05 34.50
N LEU A 23 6.30 10.91 33.91
CA LEU A 23 7.22 10.05 33.18
C LEU A 23 6.80 10.08 31.70
N ALA A 24 7.79 9.98 30.80
CA ALA A 24 7.68 10.16 29.35
C ALA A 24 6.41 9.53 28.73
N GLY A 25 5.79 10.29 27.83
CA GLY A 25 4.39 10.19 27.46
C GLY A 25 3.95 8.87 26.84
N THR A 26 2.99 8.23 27.48
CA THR A 26 1.92 7.50 26.78
C THR A 26 1.00 8.52 26.10
N PRO A 27 0.42 8.25 24.91
CA PRO A 27 -0.58 9.12 24.32
C PRO A 27 -1.71 9.36 25.34
N THR A 28 -2.05 10.62 25.55
CA THR A 28 -3.05 11.01 26.54
C THR A 28 -4.43 10.45 26.16
N ALA A 29 -5.30 10.21 27.15
CA ALA A 29 -6.69 9.79 26.91
C ALA A 29 -7.49 10.74 25.98
N ALA A 30 -7.00 11.97 25.80
CA ALA A 30 -7.55 12.96 24.86
C ALA A 30 -7.13 12.70 23.40
N ALA A 31 -5.90 12.21 23.16
CA ALA A 31 -5.42 11.85 21.82
C ALA A 31 -6.14 10.59 21.31
N SER A 32 -6.41 9.60 22.18
CA SER A 32 -7.20 8.42 21.80
C SER A 32 -8.65 8.76 21.47
N SER A 33 -9.27 9.72 22.19
CA SER A 33 -10.65 10.12 21.88
C SER A 33 -10.79 10.83 20.53
N ASN A 34 -9.77 11.58 20.09
CA ASN A 34 -9.82 12.28 18.81
C ASN A 34 -9.79 11.29 17.62
N LEU A 35 -8.95 10.27 17.68
CA LEU A 35 -8.86 9.26 16.60
C LEU A 35 -10.14 8.41 16.47
N ASP A 36 -10.79 8.08 17.59
CA ASP A 36 -12.09 7.39 17.59
C ASP A 36 -13.20 8.25 16.94
N ASP A 37 -13.15 9.56 17.13
CA ASP A 37 -14.07 10.52 16.51
C ASP A 37 -13.83 10.60 14.99
N LEU A 38 -12.57 10.67 14.53
CA LEU A 38 -12.23 10.65 13.10
C LEU A 38 -12.70 9.34 12.42
N ALA A 39 -12.43 8.19 13.04
CA ALA A 39 -12.88 6.90 12.53
C ALA A 39 -14.42 6.82 12.42
N SER A 40 -15.13 7.29 13.46
CA SER A 40 -16.59 7.33 13.46
C SER A 40 -17.13 8.25 12.36
N LYS A 41 -16.46 9.39 12.13
CA LYS A 41 -16.83 10.34 11.09
C LYS A 41 -16.60 9.77 9.69
N ALA A 42 -15.50 9.05 9.46
CA ALA A 42 -15.22 8.41 8.19
C ALA A 42 -16.28 7.34 7.84
N VAL A 43 -16.66 6.48 8.81
CA VAL A 43 -17.75 5.51 8.62
C VAL A 43 -19.07 6.21 8.27
N GLN A 44 -19.38 7.32 8.94
CA GLN A 44 -20.60 8.10 8.66
C GLN A 44 -20.59 8.68 7.25
N ASN A 45 -19.48 9.28 6.82
CA ASN A 45 -19.34 9.83 5.47
C ASN A 45 -19.48 8.74 4.40
N MET A 46 -18.83 7.58 4.59
CA MET A 46 -18.98 6.42 3.69
C MET A 46 -20.42 5.91 3.66
N TYR A 47 -21.14 5.91 4.78
CA TYR A 47 -22.55 5.54 4.81
C TYR A 47 -23.40 6.50 4.00
N ASP A 48 -23.17 7.81 4.16
CA ASP A 48 -23.92 8.85 3.44
C ASP A 48 -23.65 8.78 1.93
N LEU A 49 -22.41 8.55 1.51
CA LEU A 49 -22.04 8.30 0.12
C LEU A 49 -22.73 7.04 -0.43
N TYR A 50 -22.81 5.96 0.32
CA TYR A 50 -23.52 4.76 -0.14
C TYR A 50 -25.04 4.98 -0.26
N GLN A 51 -25.63 5.81 0.61
CA GLN A 51 -27.07 6.11 0.61
C GLN A 51 -27.49 7.14 -0.46
N ASP A 52 -26.55 7.93 -1.00
CA ASP A 52 -26.86 8.92 -2.04
C ASP A 52 -27.21 8.29 -3.40
N GLY A 53 -26.82 7.01 -3.60
CA GLY A 53 -27.10 6.24 -4.81
C GLY A 53 -26.24 6.58 -6.03
N GLN A 54 -25.33 7.54 -5.93
CA GLN A 54 -24.32 7.88 -6.93
C GLN A 54 -23.08 7.00 -6.80
N HIS A 55 -22.74 6.58 -5.57
CA HIS A 55 -21.55 5.78 -5.28
C HIS A 55 -21.90 4.29 -5.19
N SER A 56 -21.75 3.57 -6.30
CA SER A 56 -22.09 2.15 -6.37
C SER A 56 -20.94 1.24 -5.91
N VAL A 57 -21.23 -0.01 -5.55
CA VAL A 57 -20.18 -1.02 -5.27
C VAL A 57 -19.84 -1.72 -6.58
N ASN A 58 -19.10 -1.02 -7.43
CA ASN A 58 -18.57 -1.54 -8.69
C ASN A 58 -17.05 -1.38 -8.78
N GLY A 59 -16.46 -0.71 -7.79
CA GLY A 59 -15.10 -0.20 -7.65
C GLY A 59 -14.40 0.26 -8.91
N GLU A 60 -15.15 0.93 -9.77
CA GLU A 60 -14.62 1.93 -10.68
C GLU A 60 -14.13 3.14 -9.88
N TYR A 61 -13.40 4.04 -10.53
CA TYR A 61 -12.90 5.26 -9.88
C TYR A 61 -14.03 6.08 -9.25
N GLY A 62 -13.80 6.54 -8.01
CA GLY A 62 -14.78 7.29 -7.22
C GLY A 62 -15.86 6.42 -6.57
N ASN A 63 -16.04 5.17 -6.98
CA ASN A 63 -17.03 4.25 -6.44
C ASN A 63 -16.44 3.30 -5.39
N PHE A 64 -17.30 2.62 -4.62
CA PHE A 64 -16.87 1.66 -3.60
C PHE A 64 -16.20 0.44 -4.24
N SER A 65 -14.96 0.21 -3.84
CA SER A 65 -14.14 -0.96 -4.10
C SER A 65 -14.34 -2.06 -3.05
N ALA A 66 -13.72 -3.21 -3.31
CA ALA A 66 -13.64 -4.28 -2.32
C ALA A 66 -12.78 -3.89 -1.11
N TYR A 67 -11.78 -3.02 -1.30
CA TYR A 67 -10.95 -2.52 -0.20
C TYR A 67 -11.77 -1.68 0.79
N ASP A 68 -12.65 -0.80 0.30
CA ASP A 68 -13.56 -0.02 1.14
C ASP A 68 -14.45 -0.93 1.98
N GLY A 69 -15.00 -1.98 1.36
CA GLY A 69 -15.79 -3.00 2.04
C GLY A 69 -14.99 -3.72 3.13
N TRP A 70 -13.72 -4.06 2.86
CA TRP A 70 -12.83 -4.66 3.85
C TRP A 70 -12.56 -3.70 5.01
N VAL A 71 -12.22 -2.44 4.77
CA VAL A 71 -11.98 -1.45 5.83
C VAL A 71 -13.23 -1.25 6.71
N LEU A 72 -14.42 -1.18 6.11
CA LEU A 72 -15.68 -1.13 6.86
C LEU A 72 -15.89 -2.39 7.74
N LEU A 73 -15.58 -3.58 7.23
CA LEU A 73 -15.58 -4.81 8.04
C LEU A 73 -14.60 -4.72 9.21
N LYS A 74 -13.40 -4.15 8.99
CA LYS A 74 -12.40 -3.92 10.04
C LYS A 74 -12.90 -2.95 11.11
N ALA A 75 -13.67 -1.95 10.72
CA ALA A 75 -14.34 -1.02 11.63
C ALA A 75 -15.52 -1.66 12.41
N GLY A 76 -15.89 -2.92 12.10
CA GLY A 76 -17.00 -3.61 12.74
C GLY A 76 -18.37 -3.25 12.17
N VAL A 77 -18.41 -2.66 10.97
CA VAL A 77 -19.66 -2.34 10.27
C VAL A 77 -20.31 -3.64 9.78
N ASP A 78 -21.61 -3.78 10.05
CA ASP A 78 -22.42 -4.84 9.47
C ASP A 78 -22.81 -4.48 8.03
N LEU A 79 -22.05 -5.00 7.05
CA LEU A 79 -22.29 -4.74 5.63
C LEU A 79 -23.62 -5.28 5.11
N ASP A 80 -24.28 -6.20 5.83
CA ASP A 80 -25.63 -6.65 5.48
C ASP A 80 -26.70 -5.62 5.89
N ALA A 81 -26.40 -4.75 6.86
CA ALA A 81 -27.31 -3.70 7.33
C ALA A 81 -27.30 -2.44 6.45
N TRP A 82 -26.22 -2.22 5.69
CA TRP A 82 -26.15 -1.14 4.71
C TRP A 82 -26.91 -1.56 3.46
N VAL A 83 -28.12 -1.02 3.27
CA VAL A 83 -29.00 -1.38 2.16
C VAL A 83 -29.34 -0.14 1.34
N TYR A 84 -29.14 -0.23 0.03
CA TYR A 84 -29.59 0.76 -0.96
C TYR A 84 -30.35 0.06 -2.09
N ASP A 85 -31.48 0.63 -2.50
CA ASP A 85 -32.40 0.05 -3.51
C ASP A 85 -32.73 -1.45 -3.30
N GLY A 86 -32.85 -1.88 -2.03
CA GLY A 86 -33.18 -3.26 -1.67
C GLY A 86 -32.03 -4.26 -1.78
N VAL A 87 -30.81 -3.82 -2.12
CA VAL A 87 -29.59 -4.64 -2.17
C VAL A 87 -28.65 -4.21 -1.04
N SER A 88 -28.07 -5.16 -0.30
CA SER A 88 -27.08 -4.82 0.74
C SER A 88 -25.71 -4.54 0.13
N PHE A 89 -24.88 -3.76 0.82
CA PHE A 89 -23.50 -3.49 0.42
C PHE A 89 -22.74 -4.80 0.22
N LYS A 90 -22.89 -5.74 1.16
CA LYS A 90 -22.31 -7.08 1.06
C LYS A 90 -22.78 -7.82 -0.19
N ALA A 91 -24.08 -7.79 -0.52
CA ALA A 91 -24.59 -8.47 -1.71
C ALA A 91 -24.00 -7.88 -3.00
N SER A 92 -23.88 -6.55 -3.08
CA SER A 92 -23.23 -5.89 -4.23
C SER A 92 -21.75 -6.25 -4.33
N LEU A 93 -21.03 -6.27 -3.20
CA LEU A 93 -19.63 -6.68 -3.14
C LEU A 93 -19.42 -8.14 -3.58
N LEU A 94 -20.28 -9.07 -3.16
CA LEU A 94 -20.22 -10.47 -3.61
C LEU A 94 -20.53 -10.60 -5.11
N GLY A 95 -21.46 -9.78 -5.62
CA GLY A 95 -21.76 -9.72 -7.05
C GLY A 95 -20.58 -9.22 -7.88
N LEU A 96 -19.87 -8.20 -7.38
CA LEU A 96 -18.62 -7.70 -7.96
C LEU A 96 -17.55 -8.81 -8.00
N ILE A 97 -17.33 -9.51 -6.89
CA ILE A 97 -16.38 -10.64 -6.82
C ILE A 97 -16.73 -11.74 -7.82
N ASP A 98 -18.01 -12.11 -7.91
CA ASP A 98 -18.47 -13.14 -8.84
C ASP A 98 -18.27 -12.71 -10.31
N ALA A 99 -18.40 -11.42 -10.60
CA ALA A 99 -18.13 -10.85 -11.93
C ALA A 99 -16.64 -10.92 -12.27
N THR A 100 -15.76 -10.51 -11.36
CA THR A 100 -14.29 -10.59 -11.56
C THR A 100 -13.84 -12.01 -11.83
N VAL A 101 -14.30 -12.98 -11.04
CA VAL A 101 -14.01 -14.41 -11.25
C VAL A 101 -14.52 -14.91 -12.61
N SER A 102 -15.68 -14.43 -13.05
CA SER A 102 -16.29 -14.85 -14.33
C SER A 102 -15.62 -14.20 -15.53
N ASN A 103 -15.03 -13.02 -15.35
CA ASN A 103 -14.36 -12.25 -16.39
C ASN A 103 -12.87 -12.60 -16.54
N GLU A 104 -12.31 -13.45 -15.69
CA GLU A 104 -10.91 -13.88 -15.83
C GLU A 104 -10.65 -14.51 -17.20
N SER A 105 -9.54 -14.14 -17.85
CA SER A 105 -9.22 -14.57 -19.23
C SER A 105 -10.24 -14.14 -20.30
N THR A 106 -11.09 -13.16 -19.97
CA THR A 106 -11.96 -12.45 -20.93
C THR A 106 -11.55 -11.01 -21.03
N GLU A 107 -11.98 -10.34 -22.10
CA GLU A 107 -11.56 -8.98 -22.41
C GLU A 107 -11.83 -8.01 -21.22
N ASN A 108 -12.81 -8.32 -20.37
CA ASN A 108 -13.17 -7.54 -19.18
C ASN A 108 -12.41 -7.98 -17.90
N GLN A 109 -11.24 -8.61 -18.05
CA GLN A 109 -10.42 -9.07 -16.94
C GLN A 109 -9.95 -7.90 -16.07
N SER A 110 -10.09 -8.03 -14.75
CA SER A 110 -9.66 -7.00 -13.79
C SER A 110 -8.15 -7.05 -13.49
N SER A 111 -7.58 -5.92 -13.06
CA SER A 111 -6.19 -5.82 -12.62
C SER A 111 -5.88 -6.72 -11.42
N ALA A 112 -4.61 -7.07 -11.23
CA ALA A 112 -4.14 -7.86 -10.09
C ALA A 112 -4.45 -7.18 -8.75
N LYS A 113 -4.30 -5.85 -8.67
CA LYS A 113 -4.74 -5.06 -7.52
C LYS A 113 -6.21 -5.33 -7.20
N ARG A 114 -7.08 -5.27 -8.21
CA ARG A 114 -8.53 -5.50 -8.01
C ARG A 114 -8.82 -6.90 -7.50
N VAL A 115 -8.20 -7.91 -8.09
CA VAL A 115 -8.37 -9.31 -7.65
C VAL A 115 -7.89 -9.49 -6.21
N ALA A 116 -6.81 -8.81 -5.80
CA ALA A 116 -6.27 -8.87 -4.44
C ALA A 116 -7.14 -8.13 -3.40
N GLU A 117 -7.69 -6.96 -3.73
CA GLU A 117 -8.68 -6.26 -2.88
C GLU A 117 -9.91 -7.15 -2.62
N GLU A 118 -10.41 -7.77 -3.69
CA GLU A 118 -11.53 -8.70 -3.64
C GLU A 118 -11.20 -9.96 -2.85
N TYR A 119 -9.96 -10.46 -2.94
CA TYR A 119 -9.49 -11.59 -2.14
C TYR A 119 -9.52 -11.23 -0.65
N LEU A 120 -8.96 -10.07 -0.30
CA LEU A 120 -8.90 -9.56 1.07
C LEU A 120 -10.31 -9.40 1.66
N ALA A 121 -11.24 -8.84 0.89
CA ALA A 121 -12.65 -8.69 1.29
C ALA A 121 -13.38 -10.04 1.42
N ALA A 122 -13.24 -10.94 0.44
CA ALA A 122 -13.84 -12.27 0.48
C ALA A 122 -13.34 -13.09 1.67
N ALA A 123 -12.03 -13.05 1.95
CA ALA A 123 -11.44 -13.69 3.11
C ALA A 123 -12.01 -13.09 4.42
N GLY A 124 -12.11 -11.76 4.51
CA GLY A 124 -12.68 -11.06 5.66
C GLY A 124 -14.15 -11.36 5.93
N LEU A 125 -14.92 -11.66 4.88
CA LEU A 125 -16.33 -12.07 4.96
C LEU A 125 -16.52 -13.55 5.29
N GLY A 126 -15.46 -14.35 5.29
CA GLY A 126 -15.55 -15.81 5.45
C GLY A 126 -15.98 -16.56 4.18
N GLU A 127 -15.89 -15.92 3.01
CA GLU A 127 -16.28 -16.47 1.71
C GLU A 127 -15.17 -17.33 1.09
N ALA A 128 -14.83 -18.42 1.78
CA ALA A 128 -13.66 -19.24 1.46
C ALA A 128 -13.60 -19.73 0.00
N ALA A 129 -14.75 -20.10 -0.58
CA ALA A 129 -14.81 -20.57 -1.96
C ALA A 129 -14.53 -19.46 -2.99
N ARG A 130 -14.89 -18.20 -2.69
CA ARG A 130 -14.58 -17.06 -3.55
C ARG A 130 -13.12 -16.66 -3.39
N ALA A 131 -12.63 -16.57 -2.15
CA ALA A 131 -11.24 -16.29 -1.84
C ALA A 131 -10.29 -17.30 -2.52
N GLU A 132 -10.63 -18.60 -2.50
CA GLU A 132 -9.80 -19.62 -3.17
C GLU A 132 -9.73 -19.44 -4.70
N LYS A 133 -10.82 -19.01 -5.35
CA LYS A 133 -10.81 -18.73 -6.78
C LYS A 133 -9.95 -17.50 -7.11
N LEU A 134 -10.11 -16.41 -6.35
CA LEU A 134 -9.34 -15.18 -6.54
C LEU A 134 -7.83 -15.41 -6.31
N LEU A 135 -7.46 -16.18 -5.28
CA LEU A 135 -6.08 -16.57 -5.07
C LEU A 135 -5.54 -17.42 -6.23
N GLY A 136 -6.34 -18.35 -6.73
CA GLY A 136 -5.98 -19.17 -7.89
C GLY A 136 -5.73 -18.35 -9.16
N ILE A 137 -6.46 -17.25 -9.35
CA ILE A 137 -6.23 -16.29 -10.43
C ILE A 137 -4.82 -15.67 -10.31
N LEU A 138 -4.50 -15.11 -9.14
CA LEU A 138 -3.21 -14.46 -8.90
C LEU A 138 -2.05 -15.46 -9.03
N GLN A 139 -2.20 -16.68 -8.51
CA GLN A 139 -1.21 -17.74 -8.66
C GLN A 139 -0.97 -18.11 -10.14
N ALA A 140 -2.05 -18.26 -10.92
CA ALA A 140 -1.94 -18.59 -12.34
C ALA A 140 -1.26 -17.46 -13.13
N ARG A 141 -1.62 -16.20 -12.85
CA ARG A 141 -1.01 -15.02 -13.46
C ARG A 141 0.48 -14.95 -13.18
N GLN A 142 0.89 -15.11 -11.92
CA GLN A 142 2.30 -15.10 -11.53
C GLN A 142 3.10 -16.26 -12.15
N GLN A 143 2.49 -17.44 -12.24
CA GLN A 143 3.11 -18.56 -12.91
C GLN A 143 3.31 -18.29 -14.41
N ASN A 144 2.34 -17.64 -15.06
CA ASN A 144 2.38 -17.35 -16.49
C ASN A 144 3.38 -16.25 -16.84
N SER A 145 3.52 -15.22 -16.00
CA SER A 145 4.52 -14.17 -16.18
C SER A 145 5.94 -14.70 -16.00
N GLY A 146 6.15 -15.55 -14.98
CA GLY A 146 7.44 -16.18 -14.66
C GLY A 146 8.50 -15.25 -14.07
N ASP A 147 8.18 -13.96 -13.89
CA ASP A 147 9.08 -12.92 -13.37
C ASP A 147 8.68 -12.39 -11.98
N GLY A 148 7.55 -12.88 -11.43
CA GLY A 148 7.02 -12.46 -10.13
C GLY A 148 5.90 -11.43 -10.21
N SER A 149 5.67 -10.81 -11.38
CA SER A 149 4.51 -9.96 -11.67
C SER A 149 3.24 -10.78 -11.86
N PHE A 150 2.07 -10.15 -11.85
CA PHE A 150 0.80 -10.78 -12.23
C PHE A 150 0.33 -10.27 -13.59
N ASP A 151 0.36 -8.96 -13.80
CA ASP A 151 -0.09 -8.30 -15.03
C ASP A 151 0.95 -7.33 -15.60
N SER A 152 2.21 -7.43 -15.13
CA SER A 152 3.35 -6.60 -15.53
C SER A 152 3.13 -5.10 -15.35
N ASN A 153 2.24 -4.72 -14.44
CA ASN A 153 1.99 -3.33 -14.06
C ASN A 153 2.40 -3.12 -12.61
N PRO A 154 3.49 -2.39 -12.30
CA PRO A 154 4.00 -2.28 -10.94
C PRO A 154 3.04 -1.57 -9.98
N PHE A 155 2.19 -0.66 -10.45
CA PHE A 155 1.13 -0.05 -9.64
C PHE A 155 0.03 -1.05 -9.24
N SER A 156 -0.18 -2.08 -10.06
CA SER A 156 -1.14 -3.17 -9.81
C SER A 156 -0.50 -4.29 -8.99
N ASP A 157 0.69 -4.73 -9.39
CA ASP A 157 1.39 -5.88 -8.85
C ASP A 157 1.88 -5.64 -7.41
N ILE A 158 2.46 -4.47 -7.13
CA ILE A 158 2.97 -4.13 -5.81
C ILE A 158 1.82 -4.03 -4.81
N ALA A 159 0.74 -3.35 -5.21
CA ALA A 159 -0.49 -3.29 -4.42
C ALA A 159 -1.05 -4.70 -4.17
N ALA A 160 -1.08 -5.57 -5.18
CA ALA A 160 -1.57 -6.94 -5.02
C ALA A 160 -0.71 -7.77 -4.05
N LEU A 161 0.62 -7.67 -4.12
CA LEU A 161 1.54 -8.33 -3.18
C LEU A 161 1.34 -7.84 -1.76
N GLU A 162 1.17 -6.52 -1.58
CA GLU A 162 0.90 -5.91 -0.28
C GLU A 162 -0.42 -6.38 0.32
N LEU A 163 -1.50 -6.37 -0.47
CA LEU A 163 -2.84 -6.77 -0.04
C LEU A 163 -2.89 -8.26 0.33
N LEU A 164 -2.18 -9.11 -0.42
CA LEU A 164 -2.01 -10.52 -0.06
C LEU A 164 -1.16 -10.68 1.21
N GLY A 165 -0.20 -9.79 1.44
CA GLY A 165 0.55 -9.69 2.69
C GLY A 165 -0.37 -9.38 3.88
N ARG A 166 -1.23 -8.36 3.75
CA ARG A 166 -2.28 -8.02 4.72
C ARG A 166 -3.21 -9.18 5.01
N ALA A 167 -3.50 -10.00 4.00
CA ALA A 167 -4.35 -11.18 4.16
C ALA A 167 -3.62 -12.40 4.77
N GLY A 168 -2.31 -12.33 4.96
CA GLY A 168 -1.48 -13.47 5.38
C GLY A 168 -1.36 -14.57 4.31
N ALA A 169 -1.59 -14.21 3.04
CA ALA A 169 -1.66 -15.11 1.88
C ALA A 169 -0.47 -14.96 0.92
N VAL A 170 0.42 -13.98 1.13
CA VAL A 170 1.59 -13.77 0.25
C VAL A 170 2.50 -15.01 0.16
N GLY A 171 2.47 -15.89 1.16
CA GLY A 171 3.21 -17.16 1.15
C GLY A 171 2.65 -18.24 0.22
N GLU A 172 1.47 -18.01 -0.36
CA GLU A 172 0.85 -18.91 -1.33
C GLU A 172 1.34 -18.63 -2.77
N LEU A 173 2.23 -17.64 -2.94
CA LEU A 173 2.84 -17.24 -4.21
C LEU A 173 4.25 -17.82 -4.36
N ASP A 174 4.84 -17.66 -5.55
CA ASP A 174 6.29 -17.78 -5.73
C ASP A 174 6.97 -16.58 -5.06
N THR A 175 7.38 -16.77 -3.81
CA THR A 175 7.92 -15.70 -2.98
C THR A 175 9.31 -15.25 -3.42
N ASP A 176 10.12 -16.16 -3.98
CA ASP A 176 11.44 -15.80 -4.49
C ASP A 176 11.29 -14.86 -5.68
N LYS A 177 10.38 -15.17 -6.60
CA LYS A 177 10.05 -14.32 -7.74
C LYS A 177 9.40 -13.00 -7.34
N ALA A 178 8.48 -13.01 -6.38
CA ALA A 178 7.89 -11.77 -5.86
C ALA A 178 8.97 -10.82 -5.28
N VAL A 179 9.93 -11.35 -4.54
CA VAL A 179 11.04 -10.56 -3.98
C VAL A 179 11.98 -10.08 -5.09
N GLU A 180 12.30 -10.90 -6.11
CA GLU A 180 13.05 -10.47 -7.30
C GLU A 180 12.36 -9.29 -8.00
N TYR A 181 11.06 -9.42 -8.24
CA TYR A 181 10.26 -8.39 -8.87
C TYR A 181 10.26 -7.08 -8.07
N LEU A 182 9.92 -7.13 -6.77
CA LEU A 182 9.87 -5.94 -5.92
C LEU A 182 11.20 -5.20 -5.90
N LEU A 183 12.31 -5.91 -5.75
CA LEU A 183 13.63 -5.28 -5.69
C LEU A 183 14.06 -4.67 -7.03
N GLN A 184 13.58 -5.21 -8.16
CA GLN A 184 13.83 -4.63 -9.49
C GLN A 184 13.02 -3.36 -9.75
N GLN A 185 11.87 -3.19 -9.09
CA GLN A 185 11.02 -2.02 -9.26
C GLN A 185 11.47 -0.81 -8.41
N GLN A 186 12.42 -1.00 -7.49
CA GLN A 186 12.98 0.09 -6.69
C GLN A 186 14.05 0.83 -7.49
N ASP A 187 14.01 2.16 -7.49
CA ASP A 187 15.04 2.97 -8.14
C ASP A 187 16.20 3.35 -7.19
N GLN A 188 17.13 4.18 -7.68
CA GLN A 188 18.30 4.60 -6.90
C GLN A 188 17.97 5.57 -5.75
N SER A 189 16.80 6.22 -5.79
CA SER A 189 16.34 7.09 -4.71
C SER A 189 15.78 6.30 -3.52
N GLY A 190 15.41 5.03 -3.75
CA GLY A 190 14.71 4.19 -2.78
C GLY A 190 13.20 4.12 -3.02
N ALA A 191 12.67 4.89 -3.96
CA ALA A 191 11.25 4.90 -4.29
C ALA A 191 10.87 3.78 -5.26
N TRP A 192 9.58 3.45 -5.24
CA TRP A 192 8.89 2.69 -6.28
C TRP A 192 7.92 3.61 -7.02
N THR A 193 7.68 3.47 -8.33
CA THR A 193 8.10 2.40 -9.24
C THR A 193 9.10 2.93 -10.26
N GLY A 194 10.39 2.67 -10.08
CA GLY A 194 11.39 3.17 -11.02
C GLY A 194 11.38 4.71 -11.12
N GLU A 195 11.31 5.23 -12.34
CA GLU A 195 11.40 6.67 -12.65
C GLU A 195 10.18 7.51 -12.22
N TRP A 196 9.08 6.89 -11.77
CA TRP A 196 7.83 7.60 -11.44
C TRP A 196 7.65 7.95 -9.95
N GLN A 197 8.48 7.37 -9.07
CA GLN A 197 8.58 7.69 -7.63
C GLN A 197 7.26 8.08 -6.94
N ASP A 198 6.33 7.12 -6.83
CA ASP A 198 4.98 7.31 -6.31
C ASP A 198 4.92 7.00 -4.80
N VAL A 199 4.31 7.87 -3.99
CA VAL A 199 4.31 7.74 -2.52
C VAL A 199 3.56 6.49 -2.08
N MET A 200 2.33 6.31 -2.59
CA MET A 200 1.48 5.16 -2.25
C MET A 200 2.17 3.84 -2.59
N THR A 201 2.72 3.73 -3.79
CA THR A 201 3.35 2.51 -4.29
C THR A 201 4.67 2.24 -3.59
N THR A 202 5.41 3.28 -3.21
CA THR A 202 6.59 3.16 -2.35
C THR A 202 6.23 2.60 -0.98
N ALA A 203 5.20 3.16 -0.33
CA ALA A 203 4.69 2.66 0.95
C ALA A 203 4.22 1.20 0.84
N GLN A 204 3.51 0.86 -0.23
CA GLN A 204 3.07 -0.51 -0.49
C GLN A 204 4.22 -1.47 -0.78
N GLY A 205 5.25 -1.03 -1.51
CA GLY A 205 6.47 -1.81 -1.78
C GLY A 205 7.23 -2.16 -0.50
N ILE A 206 7.37 -1.20 0.41
CA ILE A 206 7.96 -1.41 1.74
C ILE A 206 7.18 -2.47 2.51
N ARG A 207 5.84 -2.34 2.57
CA ARG A 207 5.00 -3.28 3.32
C ARG A 207 4.96 -4.67 2.68
N ALA A 208 4.93 -4.76 1.34
CA ALA A 208 5.02 -6.02 0.61
C ALA A 208 6.32 -6.77 0.95
N LEU A 209 7.47 -6.08 0.89
CA LEU A 209 8.76 -6.66 1.32
C LEU A 209 8.73 -7.05 2.80
N LYS A 210 8.11 -6.24 3.67
CA LYS A 210 7.98 -6.56 5.10
C LYS A 210 7.19 -7.85 5.33
N TYR A 211 6.08 -8.06 4.63
CA TYR A 211 5.30 -9.31 4.71
C TYR A 211 6.04 -10.53 4.14
N LEU A 212 6.93 -10.32 3.16
CA LEU A 212 7.78 -11.35 2.57
C LEU A 212 9.02 -11.67 3.42
N GLN A 213 9.41 -10.80 4.35
CA GLN A 213 10.63 -10.92 5.15
C GLN A 213 10.82 -12.29 5.84
N PRO A 214 9.78 -12.95 6.39
CA PRO A 214 9.92 -14.30 6.96
C PRO A 214 10.37 -15.39 5.97
N ARG A 215 10.32 -15.09 4.66
CA ARG A 215 10.69 -15.99 3.55
C ARG A 215 11.92 -15.52 2.79
N ALA A 216 12.58 -14.47 3.28
CA ALA A 216 13.65 -13.81 2.56
C ALA A 216 14.89 -14.70 2.30
N GLY A 217 15.09 -15.75 3.10
CA GLY A 217 16.24 -16.64 2.98
C GLY A 217 17.56 -15.86 2.95
N GLN A 218 18.35 -16.05 1.89
CA GLN A 218 19.64 -15.35 1.71
C GLN A 218 19.49 -13.87 1.34
N ARG A 219 18.29 -13.41 0.96
CA ARG A 219 18.01 -12.03 0.52
C ARG A 219 17.49 -11.13 1.64
N ALA A 220 17.48 -11.61 2.89
CA ALA A 220 16.98 -10.84 4.04
C ALA A 220 17.64 -9.47 4.19
N ALA A 221 18.96 -9.39 3.98
CA ALA A 221 19.70 -8.13 4.05
C ALA A 221 19.36 -7.19 2.87
N GLU A 222 19.21 -7.73 1.66
CA GLU A 222 18.83 -6.98 0.46
C GLU A 222 17.42 -6.38 0.61
N MET A 223 16.48 -7.16 1.15
CA MET A 223 15.12 -6.70 1.42
C MET A 223 15.07 -5.63 2.51
N GLU A 224 15.83 -5.79 3.60
CA GLU A 224 15.87 -4.77 4.66
C GLU A 224 16.51 -3.47 4.18
N ASP A 225 17.56 -3.54 3.36
CA ASP A 225 18.18 -2.37 2.71
C ASP A 225 17.17 -1.63 1.82
N ALA A 226 16.42 -2.36 0.99
CA ALA A 226 15.37 -1.77 0.15
C ALA A 226 14.24 -1.14 0.99
N ILE A 227 13.80 -1.81 2.06
CA ILE A 227 12.81 -1.28 3.00
C ILE A 227 13.30 0.04 3.64
N ASN A 228 14.56 0.07 4.08
CA ASN A 228 15.15 1.25 4.72
C ASN A 228 15.25 2.42 3.75
N LYS A 229 15.74 2.19 2.53
CA LYS A 229 15.80 3.22 1.48
C LYS A 229 14.43 3.78 1.14
N GLY A 230 13.41 2.92 1.03
CA GLY A 230 12.03 3.38 0.82
C GLY A 230 11.51 4.23 1.99
N CYS A 231 11.84 3.87 3.23
CA CYS A 231 11.45 4.65 4.40
C CYS A 231 12.19 5.99 4.47
N GLU A 232 13.49 6.02 4.15
CA GLU A 232 14.26 7.26 4.07
C GLU A 232 13.69 8.19 3.00
N TRP A 233 13.33 7.64 1.83
CA TRP A 233 12.67 8.40 0.78
C TRP A 233 11.31 8.96 1.23
N LEU A 234 10.44 8.12 1.83
CA LEU A 234 9.14 8.54 2.35
C LEU A 234 9.28 9.62 3.43
N GLN A 235 10.24 9.49 4.34
CA GLN A 235 10.49 10.50 5.36
C GLN A 235 10.94 11.83 4.74
N GLY A 236 11.71 11.75 3.64
CA GLY A 236 12.11 12.93 2.87
C GLY A 236 10.95 13.71 2.25
N GLN A 237 9.79 13.06 2.06
CA GLN A 237 8.56 13.69 1.55
C GLN A 237 7.74 14.39 2.65
N GLN A 238 8.23 14.43 3.90
CA GLN A 238 7.51 15.05 5.01
C GLN A 238 7.51 16.59 4.91
N ARG A 239 6.32 17.16 4.91
CA ARG A 239 6.03 18.60 4.90
C ARG A 239 6.10 19.20 6.29
N ASP A 240 6.14 20.54 6.34
CA ASP A 240 6.19 21.32 7.57
C ASP A 240 4.99 21.10 8.51
N ASP A 241 3.80 20.86 7.95
CA ASP A 241 2.59 20.53 8.70
C ASP A 241 2.55 19.08 9.22
N GLY A 242 3.60 18.30 8.95
CA GLY A 242 3.72 16.91 9.36
C GLY A 242 3.15 15.91 8.36
N GLY A 243 2.45 16.36 7.31
CA GLY A 243 1.93 15.47 6.26
C GLY A 243 3.01 14.95 5.32
N ILE A 244 2.72 13.87 4.61
CA ILE A 244 3.51 13.39 3.46
C ILE A 244 2.84 13.88 2.18
N GLN A 245 3.64 14.34 1.22
CA GLN A 245 3.21 14.57 -0.15
C GLN A 245 4.42 14.50 -1.06
N ASP A 246 4.23 14.03 -2.30
CA ASP A 246 5.26 14.10 -3.32
C ASP A 246 5.79 15.54 -3.53
N ASP A 247 7.07 15.67 -3.87
CA ASP A 247 7.72 16.97 -4.17
C ASP A 247 6.99 17.79 -5.24
N ALA A 248 6.20 17.13 -6.10
CA ALA A 248 5.47 17.76 -7.18
C ALA A 248 4.04 18.20 -6.78
N GLY A 249 3.56 17.81 -5.59
CA GLY A 249 2.33 18.30 -4.96
C GLY A 249 1.03 17.80 -5.60
N TRP A 250 1.09 16.68 -6.32
CA TRP A 250 -0.04 16.10 -7.06
C TRP A 250 -0.79 15.05 -6.25
N ASP A 251 -0.09 14.40 -5.33
CA ASP A 251 -0.66 13.31 -4.54
C ASP A 251 -1.56 13.84 -3.43
N ASP A 252 -2.50 13.01 -3.00
CA ASP A 252 -3.44 13.34 -1.94
C ASP A 252 -2.72 13.23 -0.59
N PRO A 253 -2.41 14.36 0.07
CA PRO A 253 -1.57 14.34 1.26
C PRO A 253 -2.23 13.60 2.43
N THR A 254 -3.56 13.44 2.43
CA THR A 254 -4.26 12.65 3.44
C THR A 254 -4.01 11.17 3.24
N VAL A 255 -4.15 10.70 2.00
CA VAL A 255 -3.92 9.31 1.62
C VAL A 255 -2.45 8.94 1.79
N ASP A 256 -1.53 9.79 1.34
CA ASP A 256 -0.09 9.58 1.46
C ASP A 256 0.39 9.54 2.90
N THR A 257 -0.10 10.46 3.74
CA THR A 257 0.21 10.45 5.16
C THR A 257 -0.33 9.18 5.84
N ALA A 258 -1.55 8.76 5.48
CA ALA A 258 -2.12 7.51 5.95
C ALA A 258 -1.27 6.29 5.53
N GLU A 259 -0.81 6.25 4.28
CA GLU A 259 0.08 5.21 3.76
C GLU A 259 1.41 5.15 4.52
N ALA A 260 2.03 6.30 4.80
CA ALA A 260 3.25 6.38 5.58
C ALA A 260 3.03 5.90 7.03
N ILE A 261 1.95 6.36 7.69
CA ILE A 261 1.60 5.92 9.05
C ILE A 261 1.44 4.40 9.10
N CYS A 262 0.63 3.82 8.19
CA CYS A 262 0.43 2.37 8.15
C CYS A 262 1.75 1.61 7.95
N THR A 263 2.65 2.17 7.15
CA THR A 263 3.99 1.61 6.93
C THR A 263 4.82 1.60 8.21
N LEU A 264 4.85 2.71 8.95
CA LEU A 264 5.58 2.81 10.22
C LEU A 264 5.01 1.87 11.28
N VAL A 265 3.68 1.81 11.40
CA VAL A 265 3.00 0.89 12.31
C VAL A 265 3.39 -0.56 12.01
N LEU A 266 3.34 -1.00 10.76
CA LEU A 266 3.75 -2.36 10.36
C LEU A 266 5.23 -2.64 10.68
N ARG A 267 6.09 -1.62 10.58
CA ARG A 267 7.51 -1.72 10.93
C ARG A 267 7.77 -1.69 12.44
N GLY A 268 6.76 -1.43 13.27
CA GLY A 268 6.92 -1.25 14.71
C GLY A 268 7.61 0.07 15.07
N ILE A 269 7.57 1.05 14.18
CA ILE A 269 8.08 2.40 14.39
C ILE A 269 6.91 3.29 14.83
N ASP A 270 7.12 4.08 15.88
CA ASP A 270 6.12 5.05 16.32
C ASP A 270 5.93 6.12 15.22
N PRO A 271 4.73 6.29 14.63
CA PRO A 271 4.51 7.29 13.59
C PRO A 271 4.66 8.74 14.09
N ALA A 272 4.64 8.96 15.41
CA ALA A 272 4.96 10.26 16.01
C ALA A 272 6.47 10.57 16.01
N ALA A 273 7.33 9.59 15.72
CA ALA A 273 8.78 9.77 15.70
C ALA A 273 9.29 10.52 14.46
N TRP A 274 8.51 10.53 13.37
CA TRP A 274 8.81 11.35 12.20
C TRP A 274 8.27 12.75 12.43
N VAL A 275 9.17 13.69 12.73
CA VAL A 275 8.84 15.09 13.02
C VAL A 275 9.42 16.00 11.94
N SER A 276 8.58 16.93 11.48
CA SER A 276 8.93 17.96 10.51
C SER A 276 9.85 19.03 11.11
N SER A 277 10.26 19.98 10.26
CA SER A 277 11.04 21.15 10.68
C SER A 277 10.29 22.05 11.69
N GLN A 278 8.96 21.93 11.76
CA GLN A 278 8.09 22.69 12.66
C GLN A 278 7.60 21.87 13.87
N ASP A 279 8.26 20.75 14.20
CA ASP A 279 7.90 19.87 15.33
C ASP A 279 6.48 19.27 15.19
N LYS A 280 6.06 18.99 13.95
CA LYS A 280 4.80 18.33 13.61
C LYS A 280 5.04 16.91 13.10
N SER A 281 4.32 15.96 13.67
CA SER A 281 4.39 14.55 13.27
C SER A 281 3.31 14.15 12.26
N LEU A 282 3.45 12.96 11.67
CA LEU A 282 2.39 12.37 10.84
C LEU A 282 1.06 12.24 11.60
N VAL A 283 1.14 11.93 12.90
CA VAL A 283 -0.03 11.79 13.77
C VAL A 283 -0.68 13.14 14.04
N ASP A 284 0.12 14.21 14.18
CA ASP A 284 -0.41 15.58 14.33
C ASP A 284 -1.16 16.00 13.06
N TYR A 285 -0.59 15.76 11.87
CA TYR A 285 -1.27 16.02 10.60
C TYR A 285 -2.61 15.28 10.52
N LEU A 286 -2.63 13.97 10.83
CA LEU A 286 -3.86 13.18 10.84
C LEU A 286 -4.92 13.79 11.78
N GLN A 287 -4.52 14.24 12.97
CA GLN A 287 -5.44 14.73 13.99
C GLN A 287 -5.91 16.17 13.81
N GLU A 288 -5.09 17.00 13.16
CA GLU A 288 -5.29 18.45 13.13
C GLU A 288 -5.65 18.97 11.73
N GLU A 289 -5.16 18.32 10.66
CA GLU A 289 -5.21 18.85 9.28
C GLU A 289 -6.14 18.06 8.35
N THR A 290 -6.42 16.78 8.63
CA THR A 290 -7.19 15.96 7.68
C THR A 290 -8.69 16.24 7.66
N LEU A 291 -9.29 16.70 8.77
CA LEU A 291 -10.73 16.95 8.86
C LEU A 291 -11.09 18.39 8.46
N ASN A 292 -11.78 18.54 7.34
CA ASN A 292 -12.23 19.84 6.84
C ASN A 292 -13.37 20.43 7.68
N PRO A 293 -13.56 21.76 7.67
CA PRO A 293 -14.67 22.42 8.37
C PRO A 293 -16.07 21.96 7.94
N ASP A 294 -16.22 21.44 6.73
CA ASP A 294 -17.49 20.88 6.22
C ASP A 294 -17.72 19.41 6.63
N GLY A 295 -16.74 18.81 7.33
CA GLY A 295 -16.78 17.43 7.78
C GLY A 295 -16.34 16.41 6.73
N SER A 296 -15.87 16.84 5.55
CA SER A 296 -15.13 15.97 4.64
C SER A 296 -13.69 15.76 5.13
N PHE A 297 -12.99 14.76 4.61
CA PHE A 297 -11.56 14.58 4.84
C PHE A 297 -10.77 15.00 3.61
N GLY A 298 -9.57 15.54 3.78
CA GLY A 298 -8.61 15.77 2.71
C GLY A 298 -9.19 16.51 1.51
N MET A 299 -9.12 15.88 0.33
CA MET A 299 -9.66 16.41 -0.92
C MET A 299 -11.19 16.25 -1.05
N GLY A 300 -11.84 15.63 -0.07
CA GLY A 300 -13.28 15.45 0.00
C GLY A 300 -13.79 14.27 -0.81
N ASN A 301 -12.93 13.28 -1.07
CA ASN A 301 -13.24 12.12 -1.90
C ASN A 301 -13.50 10.85 -1.05
N LEU A 302 -13.94 9.76 -1.69
CA LEU A 302 -14.18 8.49 -0.99
C LEU A 302 -12.89 7.88 -0.40
N ALA A 303 -11.76 8.00 -1.11
CA ALA A 303 -10.48 7.46 -0.67
C ALA A 303 -10.02 8.10 0.65
N ASP A 304 -10.13 9.42 0.81
CA ASP A 304 -9.81 10.10 2.07
C ASP A 304 -10.49 9.44 3.27
N ASN A 305 -11.77 9.13 3.14
CA ASN A 305 -12.54 8.47 4.20
C ASN A 305 -12.00 7.07 4.50
N THR A 306 -11.72 6.28 3.47
CA THR A 306 -11.22 4.91 3.62
C THR A 306 -9.84 4.87 4.27
N TRP A 307 -8.92 5.73 3.84
CA TRP A 307 -7.55 5.77 4.35
C TRP A 307 -7.47 6.37 5.77
N VAL A 308 -8.26 7.42 6.07
CA VAL A 308 -8.38 7.93 7.45
C VAL A 308 -8.97 6.87 8.37
N LEU A 309 -10.04 6.19 7.95
CA LEU A 309 -10.65 5.11 8.74
C LEU A 309 -9.63 4.00 9.02
N ASN A 310 -8.97 3.48 7.99
CA ASN A 310 -7.97 2.42 8.14
C ASN A 310 -6.85 2.85 9.11
N THR A 311 -6.33 4.07 8.96
CA THR A 311 -5.24 4.60 9.79
C THR A 311 -5.66 4.79 11.24
N CYS A 312 -6.83 5.35 11.50
CA CYS A 312 -7.34 5.52 12.87
C CYS A 312 -7.55 4.18 13.57
N LEU A 313 -8.03 3.16 12.85
CA LEU A 313 -8.17 1.81 13.39
C LEU A 313 -6.83 1.20 13.81
N GLN A 314 -5.73 1.56 13.13
CA GLN A 314 -4.38 1.12 13.48
C GLN A 314 -3.79 1.89 14.67
N LEU A 315 -4.01 3.21 14.74
CA LEU A 315 -3.42 4.09 15.77
C LEU A 315 -4.13 4.09 17.13
N THR A 316 -5.45 3.89 17.17
CA THR A 316 -6.26 3.92 18.41
C THR A 316 -5.88 2.80 19.39
N TRP A 317 -5.03 1.87 18.99
CA TRP A 317 -4.56 0.76 19.80
C TRP A 317 -3.24 1.10 20.48
N GLY A 318 -3.28 2.07 21.40
CA GLY A 318 -2.11 2.48 22.20
C GLY A 318 -1.41 1.31 22.90
N THR A 319 -0.08 1.20 22.76
CA THR A 319 0.77 0.02 23.05
C THR A 319 0.52 -1.16 22.12
N VAL A 320 1.58 -1.55 21.38
CA VAL A 320 1.58 -2.58 20.33
C VAL A 320 0.85 -3.84 20.81
N PRO A 321 -0.41 -4.06 20.41
CA PRO A 321 -1.14 -5.25 20.80
C PRO A 321 -0.51 -6.49 20.15
N GLN A 322 -0.46 -7.60 20.88
CA GLN A 322 0.00 -8.87 20.30
C GLN A 322 -1.20 -9.74 19.97
N LEU A 323 -1.27 -10.27 18.74
CA LEU A 323 -2.25 -11.28 18.39
C LEU A 323 -1.70 -12.65 18.75
N ARG A 324 -2.38 -13.34 19.67
CA ARG A 324 -2.04 -14.71 20.05
C ARG A 324 -3.04 -15.69 19.45
N VAL A 325 -2.55 -16.73 18.79
CA VAL A 325 -3.36 -17.89 18.43
C VAL A 325 -3.42 -18.84 19.61
N VAL A 326 -4.62 -19.29 19.95
CA VAL A 326 -4.88 -20.19 21.07
C VAL A 326 -5.63 -21.43 20.57
N PRO A 327 -5.10 -22.64 20.79
CA PRO A 327 -3.75 -22.93 21.31
C PRO A 327 -2.61 -22.51 20.36
N THR A 328 -1.41 -22.23 20.91
CA THR A 328 -0.19 -21.88 20.15
C THR A 328 0.48 -23.09 19.49
N GLU A 329 0.10 -24.29 19.91
CA GLU A 329 0.58 -25.57 19.38
C GLU A 329 -0.59 -26.54 19.26
N VAL A 330 -0.71 -27.20 18.12
CA VAL A 330 -1.80 -28.14 17.81
C VAL A 330 -1.23 -29.45 17.30
N ASN A 331 -1.69 -30.55 17.89
CA ASN A 331 -1.38 -31.90 17.44
C ASN A 331 -2.67 -32.60 17.03
N ILE A 332 -2.82 -32.93 15.75
CA ILE A 332 -4.02 -33.59 15.20
C ILE A 332 -3.63 -34.78 14.31
N SER A 333 -4.57 -35.71 14.09
CA SER A 333 -4.41 -36.75 13.07
C SER A 333 -4.77 -36.24 11.68
N THR A 334 -4.44 -36.98 10.63
CA THR A 334 -5.09 -36.80 9.33
C THR A 334 -6.61 -36.88 9.49
N ALA A 335 -7.33 -35.97 8.83
CA ALA A 335 -8.77 -35.70 9.00
C ALA A 335 -9.22 -35.27 10.41
N GLY A 336 -8.32 -35.14 11.39
CA GLY A 336 -8.61 -34.58 12.71
C GLY A 336 -8.85 -33.07 12.62
N THR A 337 -9.68 -32.54 13.52
CA THR A 337 -10.02 -31.10 13.55
C THR A 337 -9.79 -30.49 14.92
N GLU A 338 -9.31 -29.25 14.96
CA GLU A 338 -9.13 -28.46 16.19
C GLU A 338 -9.66 -27.03 15.94
N ARG A 339 -10.27 -26.40 16.95
CA ARG A 339 -10.69 -25.00 16.84
C ARG A 339 -9.60 -24.09 17.43
N LEU A 340 -9.03 -23.27 16.57
CA LEU A 340 -8.17 -22.16 16.96
C LEU A 340 -9.00 -20.90 17.19
N THR A 341 -8.51 -20.06 18.09
CA THR A 341 -9.05 -18.74 18.37
C THR A 341 -7.92 -17.73 18.38
N ALA A 342 -8.20 -16.47 18.10
CA ALA A 342 -7.20 -15.42 18.24
C ALA A 342 -7.63 -14.44 19.33
N GLU A 343 -6.66 -14.04 20.15
CA GLU A 343 -6.85 -13.12 21.26
C GLU A 343 -5.83 -11.99 21.13
N ILE A 344 -6.29 -10.75 21.24
CA ILE A 344 -5.40 -9.63 21.46
C ILE A 344 -4.98 -9.63 22.92
N HIS A 345 -3.68 -9.61 23.16
CA HIS A 345 -3.10 -9.37 24.48
C HIS A 345 -2.65 -7.91 24.58
N ARG A 346 -3.18 -7.18 25.57
CA ARG A 346 -2.80 -5.80 25.89
C ARG A 346 -2.92 -5.55 27.40
N GLU A 347 -1.87 -5.05 28.03
CA GLU A 347 -1.85 -4.66 29.46
C GLU A 347 -2.43 -5.73 30.42
N GLY A 348 -2.15 -7.01 30.15
CA GLY A 348 -2.66 -8.13 30.97
C GLY A 348 -4.14 -8.47 30.76
N GLN A 349 -4.80 -7.88 29.76
CA GLN A 349 -6.14 -8.25 29.32
C GLN A 349 -6.08 -9.05 28.01
N ASN A 350 -6.82 -10.16 27.97
CA ASN A 350 -7.05 -10.93 26.74
C ASN A 350 -8.43 -10.56 26.19
N LYS A 351 -8.46 -10.07 24.95
CA LYS A 351 -9.70 -9.86 24.21
C LYS A 351 -9.74 -10.80 23.01
N LYS A 352 -10.67 -11.75 23.05
CA LYS A 352 -10.95 -12.60 21.89
C LYS A 352 -11.45 -11.74 20.72
N VAL A 353 -10.88 -11.97 19.55
CA VAL A 353 -11.25 -11.29 18.31
C VAL A 353 -11.91 -12.27 17.35
N THR A 354 -12.84 -11.79 16.53
CA THR A 354 -13.72 -12.64 15.70
C THR A 354 -13.62 -12.37 14.20
N ALA A 355 -13.14 -11.20 13.76
CA ALA A 355 -12.89 -10.90 12.35
C ALA A 355 -11.43 -11.20 11.96
N VAL A 356 -11.02 -12.44 12.21
CA VAL A 356 -9.65 -12.94 12.05
C VAL A 356 -9.54 -13.62 10.69
N LEU A 357 -8.53 -13.24 9.92
CA LEU A 357 -8.15 -13.92 8.69
C LEU A 357 -7.23 -15.09 9.04
N TRP A 358 -7.61 -16.29 8.64
CA TRP A 358 -6.84 -17.50 8.90
C TRP A 358 -6.17 -18.01 7.62
N SER A 359 -4.89 -18.35 7.70
CA SER A 359 -4.15 -19.02 6.63
C SER A 359 -3.30 -20.16 7.16
N THR A 360 -2.83 -21.05 6.29
CA THR A 360 -1.92 -22.16 6.66
C THR A 360 -0.77 -22.19 5.67
N ALA A 361 0.46 -22.18 6.18
CA ALA A 361 1.67 -22.10 5.35
C ALA A 361 1.83 -23.27 4.36
N ASP A 362 1.38 -24.47 4.73
CA ASP A 362 1.30 -25.62 3.82
C ASP A 362 -0.08 -26.28 3.88
N ARG A 363 -0.93 -25.90 2.93
CA ARG A 363 -2.30 -26.43 2.77
C ARG A 363 -2.35 -27.91 2.40
N LYS A 364 -1.22 -28.53 2.03
CA LYS A 364 -1.10 -29.98 1.80
C LYS A 364 -0.95 -30.74 3.12
N ILE A 365 -0.49 -30.09 4.18
CA ILE A 365 -0.32 -30.67 5.52
C ILE A 365 -1.56 -30.41 6.38
N ALA A 366 -2.04 -29.17 6.47
CA ALA A 366 -3.26 -28.82 7.21
C ALA A 366 -4.02 -27.68 6.54
N LYS A 367 -5.33 -27.55 6.78
CA LYS A 367 -6.17 -26.45 6.26
C LYS A 367 -6.96 -25.83 7.39
N ILE A 368 -7.08 -24.51 7.39
CA ILE A 368 -7.95 -23.78 8.31
C ILE A 368 -9.05 -23.04 7.56
N ASP A 369 -10.27 -23.04 8.10
CA ASP A 369 -11.35 -22.19 7.60
C ASP A 369 -11.35 -20.82 8.30
N GLN A 370 -12.11 -19.86 7.75
CA GLN A 370 -12.20 -18.51 8.34
C GLN A 370 -12.98 -18.48 9.67
N ALA A 371 -13.61 -19.59 10.08
CA ALA A 371 -14.18 -19.75 11.42
C ALA A 371 -13.16 -20.26 12.46
N GLY A 372 -11.89 -20.42 12.05
CA GLY A 372 -10.79 -20.89 12.89
C GLY A 372 -10.78 -22.41 13.09
N VAL A 373 -11.46 -23.19 12.25
CA VAL A 373 -11.46 -24.66 12.34
C VAL A 373 -10.34 -25.23 11.47
N LEU A 374 -9.30 -25.73 12.13
CA LEU A 374 -8.17 -26.41 11.52
C LEU A 374 -8.53 -27.87 11.23
N THR A 375 -8.09 -28.41 10.10
CA THR A 375 -8.25 -29.79 9.65
C THR A 375 -6.92 -30.35 9.14
N GLY A 376 -6.51 -31.52 9.63
CA GLY A 376 -5.30 -32.21 9.17
C GLY A 376 -5.50 -32.87 7.81
N VAL A 377 -4.55 -32.70 6.89
CA VAL A 377 -4.62 -33.23 5.50
C VAL A 377 -3.63 -34.37 5.29
N ALA A 378 -2.34 -34.16 5.57
CA ALA A 378 -1.28 -35.15 5.40
C ALA A 378 -0.28 -35.10 6.54
N GLU A 379 0.47 -36.18 6.75
CA GLU A 379 1.50 -36.24 7.80
C GLU A 379 2.59 -35.19 7.57
N GLY A 380 2.93 -34.43 8.61
CA GLY A 380 3.92 -33.36 8.54
C GLY A 380 3.72 -32.29 9.62
N ASN A 381 4.46 -31.19 9.50
CA ASN A 381 4.29 -30.00 10.33
C ASN A 381 4.06 -28.77 9.44
N THR A 382 3.27 -27.83 9.93
CA THR A 382 3.00 -26.56 9.25
C THR A 382 2.69 -25.48 10.28
N VAL A 383 2.53 -24.24 9.82
CA VAL A 383 2.17 -23.10 10.66
C VAL A 383 0.81 -22.57 10.22
N VAL A 384 -0.08 -22.39 11.18
CA VAL A 384 -1.31 -21.62 10.98
C VAL A 384 -1.05 -20.19 11.40
N THR A 385 -1.50 -19.26 10.58
CA THR A 385 -1.40 -17.83 10.86
C THR A 385 -2.80 -17.24 11.01
N ALA A 386 -3.00 -16.47 12.07
CA ALA A 386 -4.10 -15.55 12.26
C ALA A 386 -3.61 -14.15 11.93
N VAL A 387 -4.37 -13.43 11.13
CA VAL A 387 -4.20 -12.00 10.93
C VAL A 387 -5.46 -11.28 11.42
N TYR A 388 -5.29 -10.37 12.36
CA TYR A 388 -6.36 -9.49 12.80
C TYR A 388 -5.89 -8.04 12.66
N GLN A 389 -6.44 -7.38 11.65
CA GLN A 389 -5.94 -6.10 11.13
C GLN A 389 -4.56 -6.35 10.52
N GLU A 390 -3.49 -5.91 11.17
CA GLU A 390 -2.11 -6.17 10.75
C GLU A 390 -1.32 -6.99 11.77
N LEU A 391 -1.97 -7.34 12.88
CA LEU A 391 -1.35 -8.18 13.89
C LEU A 391 -1.33 -9.62 13.41
N VAL A 392 -0.15 -10.22 13.49
CA VAL A 392 0.09 -11.61 13.10
C VAL A 392 0.27 -12.45 14.35
N GLY A 393 -0.55 -13.48 14.49
CA GLY A 393 -0.38 -14.53 15.48
C GLY A 393 -0.21 -15.86 14.77
N SER A 394 0.53 -16.78 15.35
CA SER A 394 0.74 -18.09 14.73
C SER A 394 0.57 -19.23 15.73
N ALA A 395 0.18 -20.39 15.20
CA ALA A 395 0.22 -21.66 15.91
C ALA A 395 0.98 -22.70 15.09
N ARG A 396 1.81 -23.49 15.78
CA ARG A 396 2.49 -24.64 15.17
C ARG A 396 1.52 -25.81 15.10
N VAL A 397 1.48 -26.50 13.97
CA VAL A 397 0.58 -27.62 13.73
C VAL A 397 1.40 -28.85 13.35
N TRP A 398 1.16 -29.95 14.04
CA TRP A 398 1.63 -31.29 13.66
C TRP A 398 0.45 -32.15 13.28
N VAL A 399 0.50 -32.72 12.08
CA VAL A 399 -0.49 -33.66 11.56
C VAL A 399 0.15 -35.05 11.50
N ARG A 400 -0.46 -36.05 12.13
CA ARG A 400 0.04 -37.43 12.16
C ARG A 400 -0.75 -38.36 11.25
N GLY A 401 -0.07 -39.32 10.63
CA GLY A 401 -0.70 -40.43 9.91
C GLY A 401 -1.54 -41.31 10.84
N THR A 402 -2.58 -41.95 10.31
CA THR A 402 -3.55 -42.78 11.07
C THR A 402 -3.01 -44.17 11.47
N GLY A 403 -1.70 -44.40 11.43
CA GLY A 403 -1.08 -45.71 11.66
C GLY A 403 -0.31 -45.80 12.98
N GLY A 404 -0.96 -46.27 14.04
CA GLY A 404 -0.26 -46.69 15.27
C GLY A 404 -1.13 -46.65 16.52
N SER A 405 -1.81 -47.75 16.82
CA SER A 405 -2.53 -47.95 18.08
C SER A 405 -1.56 -48.03 19.27
N GLY A 406 -1.76 -47.17 20.28
CA GLY A 406 -1.70 -47.64 21.66
C GLY A 406 -0.47 -47.34 22.52
N ASP A 407 0.24 -46.23 22.34
CA ASP A 407 1.12 -45.70 23.38
C ASP A 407 0.56 -44.37 23.91
N THR A 408 0.32 -44.30 25.22
CA THR A 408 0.14 -43.03 25.92
C THR A 408 1.38 -42.19 25.69
N TRP A 409 1.24 -41.07 24.97
CA TRP A 409 2.33 -40.15 24.73
C TRP A 409 2.73 -39.45 26.03
N GLU A 410 4.01 -39.55 26.38
CA GLU A 410 4.65 -38.61 27.30
C GLU A 410 5.39 -37.57 26.46
N GLU A 411 5.20 -36.29 26.78
CA GLU A 411 5.98 -35.20 26.17
C GLU A 411 7.48 -35.44 26.32
N PRO A 412 8.31 -35.03 25.33
CA PRO A 412 9.75 -35.15 25.44
C PRO A 412 10.23 -34.40 26.69
N GLN A 413 10.76 -35.15 27.66
CA GLN A 413 11.26 -34.59 28.92
C GLN A 413 12.50 -33.72 28.70
N THR A 414 13.20 -33.95 27.58
CA THR A 414 14.40 -33.23 27.17
C THR A 414 14.45 -33.01 25.66
N ILE A 415 14.95 -31.85 25.23
CA ILE A 415 15.30 -31.52 23.84
C ILE A 415 16.73 -30.97 23.78
N THR A 416 17.35 -31.02 22.62
CA THR A 416 18.67 -30.43 22.34
C THR A 416 18.47 -29.21 21.45
N VAL A 417 19.05 -28.07 21.79
CA VAL A 417 19.01 -26.86 20.95
C VAL A 417 20.42 -26.39 20.64
N ASN A 418 20.59 -25.73 19.51
CA ASN A 418 21.82 -25.09 19.09
C ASN A 418 21.83 -23.62 19.58
N MET A 419 22.95 -23.15 20.14
CA MET A 419 23.07 -21.80 20.70
C MET A 419 24.38 -21.07 20.40
N ALA A 420 24.29 -19.75 20.28
CA ALA A 420 25.41 -18.81 20.29
C ALA A 420 25.06 -17.55 21.09
N VAL A 421 26.01 -16.99 21.83
CA VAL A 421 25.85 -15.74 22.60
C VAL A 421 26.99 -14.80 22.27
N LEU A 422 26.69 -13.60 21.77
CA LEU A 422 27.67 -12.60 21.34
C LEU A 422 27.65 -11.36 22.25
N GLY A 423 28.80 -10.98 22.79
CA GLY A 423 28.95 -9.82 23.68
C GLY A 423 29.09 -8.48 22.95
N LYS A 424 29.26 -7.41 23.73
CA LYS A 424 29.36 -6.01 23.30
C LYS A 424 30.31 -5.75 22.13
N ASN A 425 31.44 -6.46 22.05
CA ASN A 425 32.43 -6.28 20.98
C ASN A 425 32.34 -7.38 19.90
N GLY A 426 31.21 -8.09 19.83
CA GLY A 426 30.99 -9.18 18.88
C GLY A 426 31.72 -10.48 19.24
N GLN A 427 32.34 -10.56 20.42
CA GLN A 427 32.99 -11.78 20.88
C GLN A 427 31.98 -12.86 21.23
N LEU A 428 32.27 -14.12 20.88
CA LEU A 428 31.48 -15.26 21.34
C LEU A 428 31.70 -15.48 22.85
N LEU A 429 30.66 -15.23 23.63
CA LEU A 429 30.57 -15.54 25.05
C LEU A 429 30.17 -17.00 25.28
N PHE A 430 29.42 -17.58 24.33
CA PHE A 430 29.08 -18.99 24.28
C PHE A 430 28.84 -19.43 22.83
N GLY A 431 29.14 -20.69 22.52
CA GLY A 431 28.85 -21.29 21.22
C GLY A 431 29.75 -20.80 20.07
N PRO A 432 29.42 -21.18 18.82
CA PRO A 432 28.29 -22.02 18.45
C PRO A 432 28.42 -23.43 19.05
N GLY A 433 27.36 -23.92 19.68
CA GLY A 433 27.33 -25.23 20.34
C GLY A 433 25.93 -25.59 20.82
N SER A 434 25.71 -26.81 21.30
CA SER A 434 24.37 -27.27 21.68
C SER A 434 24.19 -27.35 23.20
N VAL A 435 22.98 -27.11 23.68
CA VAL A 435 22.58 -27.29 25.08
C VAL A 435 21.36 -28.20 25.19
N ASN A 436 21.30 -28.99 26.26
CA ASN A 436 20.16 -29.83 26.56
C ASN A 436 19.20 -29.10 27.49
N LEU A 437 17.93 -29.07 27.10
CA LEU A 437 16.85 -28.49 27.86
C LEU A 437 16.02 -29.59 28.48
N SER A 438 15.58 -29.37 29.71
CA SER A 438 14.59 -30.23 30.35
C SER A 438 13.33 -29.42 30.62
N LYS A 439 12.17 -30.05 30.39
CA LYS A 439 10.87 -29.45 30.72
C LYS A 439 10.75 -29.11 32.22
N ASP A 440 11.46 -29.84 33.07
CA ASP A 440 11.47 -29.64 34.53
C ASP A 440 12.44 -28.53 35.00
N SER A 441 13.17 -27.90 34.07
CA SER A 441 14.06 -26.78 34.42
C SER A 441 13.27 -25.52 34.75
N GLU A 442 13.91 -24.57 35.46
CA GLU A 442 13.29 -23.33 35.93
C GLU A 442 12.52 -22.56 34.85
N PHE A 443 13.04 -22.59 33.62
CA PHE A 443 12.44 -21.90 32.46
C PHE A 443 11.86 -22.86 31.42
N GLY A 444 11.83 -24.16 31.70
CA GLY A 444 11.30 -25.18 30.78
C GLY A 444 11.98 -25.19 29.40
N LEU A 445 11.23 -25.58 28.38
CA LEU A 445 11.70 -25.68 26.99
C LEU A 445 11.59 -24.32 26.27
N THR A 446 12.32 -23.32 26.76
CA THR A 446 12.26 -21.93 26.26
C THR A 446 13.63 -21.38 25.88
N ALA A 447 13.66 -20.25 25.17
CA ALA A 447 14.89 -19.53 24.88
C ALA A 447 15.64 -19.12 26.18
N MET A 448 14.91 -18.80 27.26
CA MET A 448 15.50 -18.57 28.57
C MET A 448 16.08 -19.84 29.17
N GLY A 449 15.37 -20.96 29.04
CA GLY A 449 15.89 -22.28 29.42
C GLY A 449 17.20 -22.57 28.71
N ALA A 450 17.28 -22.19 27.43
CA ALA A 450 18.47 -22.36 26.61
C ALA A 450 19.61 -21.49 27.12
N LEU A 451 19.37 -20.19 27.33
CA LEU A 451 20.36 -19.28 27.90
C LEU A 451 20.84 -19.75 29.28
N ALA A 452 19.93 -20.18 30.16
CA ALA A 452 20.28 -20.70 31.48
C ALA A 452 21.14 -21.97 31.39
N ALA A 453 20.85 -22.86 30.43
CA ALA A 453 21.62 -24.07 30.20
C ALA A 453 23.05 -23.81 29.68
N THR A 454 23.36 -22.61 29.16
CA THR A 454 24.74 -22.21 28.82
C THR A 454 25.63 -22.04 30.05
N GLY A 455 25.05 -21.79 31.23
CA GLY A 455 25.78 -21.46 32.46
C GLY A 455 26.31 -20.02 32.53
N LEU A 456 26.04 -19.18 31.52
CA LEU A 456 26.35 -17.75 31.59
C LEU A 456 25.53 -17.07 32.70
N ARG A 457 26.14 -16.11 33.40
CA ARG A 457 25.40 -15.25 34.32
C ARG A 457 24.49 -14.31 33.55
N TRP A 458 23.28 -14.10 34.06
CA TRP A 458 22.33 -13.16 33.50
C TRP A 458 21.57 -12.47 34.63
N GLU A 459 21.03 -11.29 34.34
CA GLU A 459 20.25 -10.49 35.28
C GLU A 459 18.96 -10.01 34.62
N PHE A 460 17.82 -10.15 35.32
CA PHE A 460 16.56 -9.56 34.91
C PHE A 460 16.38 -8.17 35.50
N SER A 461 15.62 -7.33 34.80
CA SER A 461 15.20 -6.03 35.31
C SER A 461 14.33 -6.22 36.56
N PRO A 462 14.58 -5.46 37.64
CA PRO A 462 13.69 -5.42 38.78
C PRO A 462 12.37 -4.68 38.47
N LYS A 463 12.26 -4.02 37.31
CA LYS A 463 11.12 -3.21 36.88
C LYS A 463 10.28 -3.87 35.77
N TYR A 464 10.91 -4.69 34.92
CA TYR A 464 10.27 -5.30 33.75
C TYR A 464 10.48 -6.81 33.79
N GLU A 465 9.40 -7.56 34.03
CA GLU A 465 9.43 -9.02 34.12
C GLU A 465 9.96 -9.65 32.82
N GLY A 466 10.88 -10.61 32.92
CA GLY A 466 11.48 -11.30 31.77
C GLY A 466 12.44 -10.46 30.92
N PHE A 467 12.67 -9.18 31.25
CA PHE A 467 13.58 -8.30 30.50
C PHE A 467 15.02 -8.47 30.97
N ILE A 468 15.90 -8.99 30.11
CA ILE A 468 17.32 -9.16 30.43
C ILE A 468 18.03 -7.80 30.45
N VAL A 469 18.65 -7.46 31.57
CA VAL A 469 19.47 -6.24 31.73
C VAL A 469 20.96 -6.52 31.64
N ALA A 470 21.40 -7.77 31.81
CA ALA A 470 22.78 -8.16 31.60
C ALA A 470 22.92 -9.65 31.25
N ILE A 471 23.89 -10.00 30.41
CA ILE A 471 24.41 -11.36 30.19
C ILE A 471 25.94 -11.30 30.31
N ALA A 472 26.54 -12.30 30.94
CA ALA A 472 27.98 -12.39 31.23
C ALA A 472 28.56 -11.14 31.95
N GLY A 473 27.71 -10.39 32.66
CA GLY A 473 28.11 -9.15 33.35
C GLY A 473 28.14 -7.91 32.46
N GLU A 474 27.78 -8.00 31.18
CA GLU A 474 27.66 -6.83 30.31
C GLU A 474 26.23 -6.30 30.39
N ALA A 475 26.05 -5.12 31.00
CA ALA A 475 24.73 -4.52 31.20
C ALA A 475 24.26 -3.68 30.00
N ASN A 476 22.95 -3.56 29.82
CA ASN A 476 22.32 -2.63 28.86
C ASN A 476 22.72 -1.18 29.19
N GLU A 477 22.87 -0.35 28.16
CA GLU A 477 23.30 1.06 28.27
C GLU A 477 22.51 1.94 27.30
N GLY A 478 21.70 2.87 27.82
CA GLY A 478 20.87 3.74 26.98
C GLY A 478 19.87 2.94 26.14
N MET A 479 19.92 3.11 24.82
CA MET A 479 19.13 2.34 23.84
C MET A 479 19.79 1.00 23.44
N ASN A 480 21.01 0.72 23.91
CA ASN A 480 21.76 -0.48 23.58
C ASN A 480 21.46 -1.59 24.59
N GLY A 481 21.35 -2.83 24.13
CA GLY A 481 21.05 -3.94 25.04
C GLY A 481 20.96 -5.30 24.40
N TRP A 482 20.61 -6.29 25.23
CA TRP A 482 20.52 -7.69 24.84
C TRP A 482 19.29 -8.00 23.98
N CYS A 483 19.53 -8.61 22.83
CA CYS A 483 18.53 -9.12 21.90
C CYS A 483 18.68 -10.63 21.73
N TYR A 484 17.65 -11.29 21.21
CA TYR A 484 17.71 -12.72 20.92
C TYR A 484 16.87 -13.12 19.69
N LYS A 485 17.22 -14.24 19.07
CA LYS A 485 16.46 -14.86 17.98
C LYS A 485 16.50 -16.37 18.00
N VAL A 486 15.45 -16.98 17.44
CA VAL A 486 15.28 -18.44 17.32
C VAL A 486 15.02 -18.78 15.85
N ASN A 487 15.81 -19.71 15.29
CA ASN A 487 15.79 -20.12 13.88
C ASN A 487 15.83 -18.93 12.91
N GLY A 488 16.68 -17.94 13.23
CA GLY A 488 16.81 -16.70 12.45
C GLY A 488 15.69 -15.68 12.64
N MET A 489 14.66 -15.97 13.44
CA MET A 489 13.52 -15.07 13.67
C MET A 489 13.64 -14.30 14.99
N LEU A 490 13.46 -12.98 14.92
CA LEU A 490 13.25 -12.12 16.08
C LEU A 490 11.90 -12.46 16.73
N PRO A 491 11.86 -13.03 17.94
CA PRO A 491 10.62 -13.50 18.51
C PRO A 491 9.84 -12.33 19.08
N ALA A 492 8.52 -12.34 18.89
CA ALA A 492 7.64 -11.28 19.38
C ALA A 492 7.38 -11.34 20.89
N VAL A 493 7.84 -12.40 21.58
CA VAL A 493 7.62 -12.63 23.00
C VAL A 493 8.93 -12.45 23.80
N GLY A 494 8.82 -12.39 25.13
CA GLY A 494 9.98 -12.38 26.00
C GLY A 494 10.73 -13.71 25.98
N VAL A 495 12.00 -13.68 26.34
CA VAL A 495 12.90 -14.84 26.36
C VAL A 495 12.38 -16.00 27.24
N CYS A 496 11.63 -15.70 28.31
CA CYS A 496 10.99 -16.71 29.17
C CYS A 496 9.76 -17.37 28.52
N ASP A 497 9.16 -16.74 27.52
CA ASP A 497 7.90 -17.17 26.89
C ASP A 497 8.10 -17.76 25.50
N GLN A 498 9.30 -17.64 24.93
CA GLN A 498 9.61 -18.19 23.61
C GLN A 498 9.89 -19.70 23.70
N PRO A 499 8.99 -20.58 23.23
CA PRO A 499 9.24 -22.02 23.22
C PRO A 499 10.30 -22.35 22.18
N VAL A 500 11.06 -23.41 22.45
CA VAL A 500 12.08 -23.95 21.54
C VAL A 500 11.89 -25.46 21.41
N GLY A 501 12.16 -25.97 20.22
CA GLY A 501 12.08 -27.39 19.85
C GLY A 501 13.45 -28.02 19.66
N ASP A 502 13.47 -29.34 19.49
CA ASP A 502 14.71 -30.07 19.18
C ASP A 502 15.37 -29.51 17.90
N ASP A 503 16.69 -29.36 17.95
CA ASP A 503 17.57 -28.78 16.93
C ASP A 503 17.41 -27.27 16.64
N ASP A 504 16.53 -26.53 17.34
CA ASP A 504 16.37 -25.09 17.14
C ASP A 504 17.69 -24.31 17.33
N GLU A 505 17.94 -23.30 16.50
CA GLU A 505 19.10 -22.42 16.54
C GLU A 505 18.78 -21.11 17.27
N ILE A 506 19.47 -20.81 18.36
CA ILE A 506 19.18 -19.66 19.22
C ILE A 506 20.40 -18.75 19.31
N ILE A 507 20.22 -17.47 19.02
CA ILE A 507 21.28 -16.47 19.11
C ILE A 507 20.88 -15.41 20.11
N PHE A 508 21.74 -15.14 21.10
CA PHE A 508 21.70 -13.92 21.88
C PHE A 508 22.82 -12.99 21.43
N TRP A 509 22.57 -11.70 21.34
CA TRP A 509 23.63 -10.73 21.05
C TRP A 509 23.40 -9.42 21.77
N TYR A 510 24.49 -8.71 22.07
CA TYR A 510 24.42 -7.35 22.54
C TYR A 510 24.31 -6.40 21.35
N SER A 511 23.18 -5.70 21.22
CA SER A 511 22.95 -4.72 20.17
C SER A 511 23.33 -3.32 20.61
N VAL A 512 24.08 -2.61 19.76
CA VAL A 512 24.36 -1.17 19.88
C VAL A 512 23.61 -0.34 18.84
N ASP A 513 22.72 -1.00 18.10
CA ASP A 513 21.91 -0.43 17.03
C ASP A 513 20.48 -0.96 17.18
N SER A 514 19.54 -0.05 17.41
CA SER A 514 18.12 -0.39 17.57
C SER A 514 17.48 -0.94 16.29
N GLN A 515 18.14 -0.82 15.13
CA GLN A 515 17.68 -1.33 13.84
C GLN A 515 18.34 -2.68 13.45
N SER A 516 19.32 -3.15 14.23
CA SER A 516 20.04 -4.39 13.92
C SER A 516 19.18 -5.64 14.14
N THR A 517 19.12 -6.52 13.12
CA THR A 517 18.48 -7.85 13.20
C THR A 517 19.41 -8.95 13.74
N GLY A 518 20.62 -8.57 14.17
CA GLY A 518 21.61 -9.44 14.77
C GLY A 518 22.32 -10.40 13.81
N PRO A 519 23.36 -11.12 14.26
CA PRO A 519 24.21 -11.96 13.43
C PRO A 519 23.48 -13.21 12.92
N ASN A 520 23.82 -13.73 11.72
CA ASN A 520 23.23 -14.97 11.21
C ASN A 520 23.97 -16.20 11.73
N TRP A 521 23.25 -17.32 11.87
CA TRP A 521 23.81 -18.57 12.36
C TRP A 521 24.94 -19.10 11.47
N SER A 522 24.79 -19.02 10.15
CA SER A 522 25.82 -19.39 9.16
C SER A 522 27.11 -18.58 9.29
N ASP A 523 27.00 -17.30 9.67
CA ASP A 523 28.15 -16.39 9.78
C ASP A 523 28.96 -16.69 11.04
N ILE A 524 28.25 -17.03 12.13
CA ILE A 524 28.85 -17.52 13.37
C ILE A 524 29.58 -18.85 13.13
N MET A 525 28.97 -19.78 12.39
CA MET A 525 29.56 -21.08 12.06
C MET A 525 30.78 -20.98 11.13
N SER A 526 30.85 -19.94 10.28
CA SER A 526 31.98 -19.71 9.38
C SER A 526 33.13 -18.89 10.01
N GLY A 527 33.02 -18.54 11.30
CA GLY A 527 34.06 -17.83 12.04
C GLY A 527 34.17 -16.34 11.73
N ASN A 528 33.13 -15.76 11.13
CA ASN A 528 33.05 -14.33 10.82
C ASN A 528 31.73 -13.75 11.37
N PRO A 529 31.56 -13.70 12.71
CA PRO A 529 30.37 -13.12 13.31
C PRO A 529 30.37 -11.63 12.94
N GLY A 530 29.44 -11.20 12.09
CA GLY A 530 29.34 -9.81 11.65
C GLY A 530 29.46 -8.83 12.82
N SER A 531 30.15 -7.71 12.60
CA SER A 531 30.58 -6.81 13.68
C SER A 531 29.40 -6.30 14.52
N ALA A 532 29.41 -6.58 15.82
CA ALA A 532 28.79 -5.67 16.78
C ALA A 532 29.51 -4.32 16.66
N GLY A 533 28.78 -3.23 16.43
CA GLY A 533 29.27 -1.96 15.91
C GLY A 533 30.58 -1.44 16.53
N LYS A 534 31.48 -0.94 15.68
CA LYS A 534 32.64 -0.14 16.12
C LYS A 534 32.19 1.30 16.41
N GLU A 535 32.53 1.83 17.59
CA GLU A 535 32.56 3.28 17.81
C GLU A 535 33.61 3.95 16.90
N PRO A 536 33.42 5.21 16.48
CA PRO A 536 34.40 5.90 15.64
C PRO A 536 35.66 6.23 16.44
N GLU A 537 36.82 5.73 15.99
CA GLU A 537 38.12 6.11 16.54
C GLU A 537 38.50 7.55 16.16
N ASP A 538 38.86 8.28 17.21
CA ASP A 538 39.56 9.55 17.33
C ASP A 538 40.59 9.84 16.20
N GLN A 539 40.36 10.89 15.41
CA GLN A 539 41.41 11.54 14.62
C GLN A 539 41.57 12.99 15.03
N ALA A 540 42.41 13.20 16.04
CA ALA A 540 42.95 14.49 16.39
C ALA A 540 43.96 15.02 15.33
N ALA A 541 43.79 16.31 15.04
CA ALA A 541 44.79 17.31 14.69
C ALA A 541 45.43 17.29 13.28
N LYS A 542 45.02 18.28 12.47
CA LYS A 542 45.96 19.17 11.75
C LYS A 542 45.39 20.58 11.56
N GLU A 543 45.96 21.46 12.39
CA GLU A 543 46.44 22.83 12.12
C GLU A 543 45.51 23.95 11.59
N VAL A 544 45.59 25.04 12.36
CA VAL A 544 44.89 26.33 12.33
C VAL A 544 45.44 27.28 11.26
N VAL A 545 44.56 28.05 10.60
CA VAL A 545 44.81 29.44 10.18
C VAL A 545 43.49 30.25 10.27
N PRO A 546 43.42 31.40 10.99
CA PRO A 546 42.26 32.30 11.00
C PRO A 546 42.66 33.69 10.41
N PRO A 547 41.80 34.71 10.43
CA PRO A 547 40.85 35.06 9.36
C PRO A 547 41.14 36.45 8.76
N GLU A 548 40.50 36.82 7.66
CA GLU A 548 40.38 38.22 7.28
C GLU A 548 38.92 38.59 7.01
N GLU A 549 38.44 39.52 7.85
CA GLU A 549 37.14 40.18 7.84
C GLU A 549 36.93 40.94 6.52
N LEU A 550 35.67 41.02 6.07
CA LEU A 550 35.14 42.25 5.51
C LEU A 550 33.63 42.36 5.84
N SER A 551 33.37 43.40 6.62
CA SER A 551 32.11 43.94 7.13
C SER A 551 31.12 44.41 6.07
N VAL A 552 29.81 44.32 6.35
CA VAL A 552 28.80 45.35 6.00
C VAL A 552 27.56 45.23 6.92
N PRO A 553 26.73 46.30 7.08
CA PRO A 553 26.14 46.71 8.35
C PRO A 553 24.63 46.44 8.44
N ASP A 554 24.11 46.60 9.66
CA ASP A 554 22.69 46.80 9.95
C ASP A 554 22.05 47.88 9.06
N GLN A 555 20.99 47.50 8.34
CA GLN A 555 19.88 48.36 7.98
C GLN A 555 18.59 47.55 8.13
N GLU A 556 17.79 47.90 9.13
CA GLU A 556 16.36 47.57 9.20
C GLU A 556 15.66 48.03 7.91
N GLY A 557 14.85 47.15 7.31
CA GLY A 557 14.01 47.49 6.17
C GLY A 557 13.21 46.30 5.67
N GLU A 558 11.95 46.23 6.09
CA GLU A 558 10.79 45.56 5.45
C GLU A 558 11.02 44.17 4.80
N VAL A 559 10.55 43.12 5.49
CA VAL A 559 10.31 41.80 4.89
C VAL A 559 9.16 41.93 3.89
N VAL A 560 9.48 41.93 2.60
CA VAL A 560 8.56 41.50 1.55
C VAL A 560 8.69 39.97 1.48
N PRO A 561 7.61 39.19 1.65
CA PRO A 561 7.69 37.74 1.56
C PRO A 561 8.08 37.31 0.14
N ALA A 562 8.96 36.31 0.05
CA ALA A 562 9.21 35.59 -1.19
C ALA A 562 7.96 34.76 -1.55
N PRO A 563 7.57 34.66 -2.83
CA PRO A 563 6.33 34.01 -3.20
C PRO A 563 6.45 32.48 -3.08
N GLU A 564 5.48 31.88 -2.37
CA GLU A 564 5.12 30.47 -2.47
C GLU A 564 4.82 30.14 -3.94
N VAL A 565 5.42 29.09 -4.49
CA VAL A 565 4.93 28.48 -5.74
C VAL A 565 3.99 27.35 -5.34
N ILE A 566 2.82 27.73 -4.85
CA ILE A 566 1.63 26.87 -4.93
C ILE A 566 1.29 26.84 -6.42
N VAL A 567 1.21 25.68 -7.06
CA VAL A 567 0.48 25.60 -8.35
C VAL A 567 -1.00 25.79 -8.01
N THR A 568 -1.39 27.04 -7.81
CA THR A 568 -2.80 27.42 -7.76
C THR A 568 -3.33 27.24 -9.17
N LEU A 569 -3.79 26.03 -9.49
CA LEU A 569 -4.72 25.80 -10.58
C LEU A 569 -6.03 26.49 -10.18
N ASP A 570 -6.07 27.82 -10.31
CA ASP A 570 -7.32 28.57 -10.29
C ASP A 570 -8.07 28.18 -11.55
N LEU A 571 -8.88 27.13 -11.43
CA LEU A 571 -9.77 26.65 -12.48
C LEU A 571 -11.09 27.43 -12.49
N GLY A 572 -11.34 28.30 -11.51
CA GLY A 572 -12.62 28.97 -11.31
C GLY A 572 -13.81 28.01 -11.44
N ASN A 573 -14.65 28.22 -12.46
CA ASN A 573 -15.81 27.38 -12.76
C ASN A 573 -15.52 26.13 -13.62
N MET A 574 -14.25 25.88 -13.98
CA MET A 574 -13.82 24.76 -14.83
C MET A 574 -13.36 23.54 -14.04
N VAL A 575 -13.89 23.38 -12.81
CA VAL A 575 -13.61 22.25 -11.92
C VAL A 575 -13.90 20.89 -12.60
N TRP A 576 -14.85 20.85 -13.55
CA TRP A 576 -15.17 19.67 -14.35
C TRP A 576 -14.02 19.13 -15.22
N ALA A 577 -13.01 19.96 -15.51
CA ALA A 577 -11.83 19.57 -16.29
C ALA A 577 -10.62 19.23 -15.39
N ARG A 578 -10.75 19.40 -14.07
CA ARG A 578 -9.64 19.32 -13.10
C ARG A 578 -8.90 18.00 -13.21
N GLU A 579 -9.61 16.89 -13.16
CA GLU A 579 -9.05 15.55 -13.20
C GLU A 579 -8.29 15.30 -14.51
N ALA A 580 -8.93 15.57 -15.66
CA ALA A 580 -8.30 15.38 -16.95
C ALA A 580 -7.04 16.25 -17.14
N ILE A 581 -7.09 17.50 -16.66
CA ILE A 581 -5.94 18.40 -16.71
C ILE A 581 -4.83 17.87 -15.81
N ALA A 582 -5.15 17.45 -14.58
CA ALA A 582 -4.17 16.88 -13.65
C ALA A 582 -3.49 15.64 -14.22
N VAL A 583 -4.26 14.67 -14.74
CA VAL A 583 -3.71 13.43 -15.32
C VAL A 583 -2.85 13.71 -16.55
N LEU A 584 -3.27 14.64 -17.41
CA LEU A 584 -2.47 15.00 -18.60
C LEU A 584 -1.21 15.80 -18.23
N ILE A 585 -1.21 16.55 -17.13
CA ILE A 585 0.02 17.16 -16.60
C ILE A 585 0.94 16.06 -16.06
N GLN A 586 0.41 15.14 -15.26
CA GLN A 586 1.13 13.99 -14.69
C GLN A 586 1.79 13.12 -15.75
N LYS A 587 1.07 12.82 -16.86
CA LYS A 587 1.60 12.07 -18.00
C LYS A 587 2.54 12.90 -18.91
N GLY A 588 2.87 14.14 -18.52
CA GLY A 588 3.74 15.04 -19.30
C GLY A 588 3.14 15.51 -20.63
N VAL A 589 1.84 15.34 -20.83
CA VAL A 589 1.12 15.65 -22.07
C VAL A 589 0.89 17.16 -22.21
N ILE A 590 0.45 17.81 -21.13
CA ILE A 590 0.26 19.27 -21.06
C ILE A 590 1.19 19.90 -20.01
N THR A 591 1.44 21.21 -20.13
CA THR A 591 2.36 21.94 -19.25
C THR A 591 1.75 22.21 -17.87
N THR A 592 2.59 22.35 -16.85
CA THR A 592 2.22 22.57 -15.45
C THR A 592 1.70 23.98 -15.15
N GLU A 593 2.05 24.98 -15.96
CA GLU A 593 1.61 26.39 -15.79
C GLU A 593 0.32 26.68 -16.59
N VAL A 594 -0.84 26.31 -16.05
CA VAL A 594 -2.14 26.60 -16.67
C VAL A 594 -3.10 27.25 -15.68
N ASP A 595 -3.71 28.37 -16.06
CA ASP A 595 -4.75 29.07 -15.30
C ASP A 595 -6.12 28.98 -16.00
N GLN A 596 -7.21 29.36 -15.33
CA GLN A 596 -8.54 29.38 -15.93
C GLN A 596 -8.51 30.10 -17.28
N LYS A 597 -7.89 31.29 -17.36
CA LYS A 597 -7.87 32.12 -18.57
C LYS A 597 -7.20 31.43 -19.76
N TYR A 598 -6.10 30.72 -19.53
CA TYR A 598 -5.38 29.93 -20.51
C TYR A 598 -6.22 28.72 -20.95
N LEU A 599 -6.91 28.09 -20.01
CA LEU A 599 -7.75 26.91 -20.24
C LEU A 599 -9.04 27.22 -21.02
N GLN A 600 -9.61 28.44 -20.88
CA GLN A 600 -10.79 28.86 -21.66
C GLN A 600 -10.46 29.30 -23.09
N GLN A 601 -9.18 29.53 -23.40
CA GLN A 601 -8.79 29.88 -24.75
C GLN A 601 -8.86 28.65 -25.64
N SER A 602 -9.10 28.88 -26.93
CA SER A 602 -9.09 27.83 -27.93
C SER A 602 -7.70 27.19 -28.02
N ILE A 603 -7.65 25.87 -28.06
CA ILE A 603 -6.40 25.14 -28.32
C ILE A 603 -6.01 25.29 -29.78
N THR A 604 -4.72 25.50 -30.05
CA THR A 604 -4.22 25.55 -31.43
C THR A 604 -3.95 24.16 -31.99
N ARG A 605 -3.95 24.03 -33.31
CA ARG A 605 -3.61 22.78 -34.00
C ARG A 605 -2.19 22.31 -33.67
N GLY A 606 -1.25 23.24 -33.50
CA GLY A 606 0.14 22.97 -33.09
C GLY A 606 0.26 22.49 -31.65
N GLU A 607 -0.50 23.07 -30.72
CA GLU A 607 -0.56 22.58 -29.33
C GLU A 607 -1.16 21.19 -29.26
N PHE A 608 -2.27 20.97 -29.96
CA PHE A 608 -2.98 19.68 -29.91
C PHE A 608 -2.15 18.53 -30.51
N VAL A 609 -1.40 18.76 -31.60
CA VAL A 609 -0.54 17.71 -32.17
C VAL A 609 0.59 17.29 -31.20
N VAL A 610 1.16 18.24 -30.45
CA VAL A 610 2.17 17.93 -29.43
C VAL A 610 1.56 17.10 -28.31
N GLN A 611 0.36 17.46 -27.85
CA GLN A 611 -0.36 16.69 -26.83
C GLN A 611 -0.64 15.26 -27.30
N VAL A 612 -1.12 15.08 -28.53
CA VAL A 612 -1.42 13.74 -29.08
C VAL A 612 -0.15 12.88 -29.20
N VAL A 613 0.96 13.44 -29.69
CA VAL A 613 2.24 12.71 -29.80
C VAL A 613 2.75 12.27 -28.43
N ARG A 614 2.67 13.15 -27.43
CA ARG A 614 3.07 12.85 -26.05
C ARG A 614 2.15 11.83 -25.40
N ALA A 615 0.84 12.00 -25.53
CA ALA A 615 -0.17 11.11 -24.96
C ALA A 615 -0.04 9.67 -25.48
N LEU A 616 0.39 9.50 -26.74
CA LEU A 616 0.63 8.18 -27.34
C LEU A 616 2.05 7.64 -27.10
N GLY A 617 2.90 8.36 -26.35
CA GLY A 617 4.29 7.96 -26.09
C GLY A 617 5.15 7.85 -27.36
N LEU A 618 4.78 8.54 -28.44
CA LEU A 618 5.46 8.43 -29.72
C LEU A 618 6.81 9.14 -29.68
N LYS A 619 7.88 8.43 -30.04
CA LYS A 619 9.23 9.00 -30.10
C LYS A 619 9.40 9.81 -31.39
N THR A 620 9.86 11.05 -31.26
CA THR A 620 10.26 11.88 -32.40
C THR A 620 11.62 11.40 -32.92
N ASP A 621 11.71 11.13 -34.22
CA ASP A 621 12.96 10.76 -34.90
C ASP A 621 13.48 11.98 -35.65
N GLU A 622 14.72 12.38 -35.36
CA GLU A 622 15.41 13.50 -36.01
C GLU A 622 15.63 13.31 -37.52
N ASN A 623 15.48 12.07 -38.01
CA ASN A 623 15.55 11.73 -39.43
C ASN A 623 14.19 11.81 -40.14
N LEU A 624 13.08 11.94 -39.40
CA LEU A 624 11.75 12.15 -39.97
C LEU A 624 11.56 13.63 -40.28
N SER A 625 11.51 13.97 -41.56
CA SER A 625 11.21 15.33 -42.03
C SER A 625 9.90 15.35 -42.82
N TRP A 626 8.97 16.23 -42.44
CA TRP A 626 7.77 16.53 -43.21
C TRP A 626 7.72 18.03 -43.46
N GLU A 627 7.74 18.43 -44.73
CA GLU A 627 7.83 19.86 -45.08
C GLU A 627 6.44 20.48 -45.20
N PHE A 628 6.21 21.51 -44.39
CA PHE A 628 5.10 22.45 -44.56
C PHE A 628 5.67 23.86 -44.74
N SER A 629 5.04 24.65 -45.59
CA SER A 629 5.54 26.00 -45.93
C SER A 629 5.57 26.97 -44.74
N ASP A 630 4.82 26.67 -43.68
CA ASP A 630 4.66 27.44 -42.46
C ASP A 630 5.28 26.77 -41.22
N ILE A 631 6.03 25.67 -41.39
CA ILE A 631 6.80 25.03 -40.32
C ILE A 631 8.23 24.76 -40.83
N PRO A 632 9.18 25.68 -40.58
CA PRO A 632 10.58 25.44 -40.92
C PRO A 632 11.15 24.29 -40.08
N SER A 633 12.18 23.59 -40.59
CA SER A 633 12.79 22.45 -39.89
C SER A 633 13.41 22.78 -38.53
N THR A 634 13.67 24.06 -38.26
CA THR A 634 14.14 24.58 -36.97
C THR A 634 13.02 24.89 -35.98
N ASP A 635 11.76 24.79 -36.39
CA ASP A 635 10.62 25.05 -35.52
C ASP A 635 10.51 23.95 -34.45
N PRO A 636 10.30 24.28 -33.17
CA PRO A 636 10.13 23.29 -32.11
C PRO A 636 9.02 22.26 -32.36
N LEU A 637 8.01 22.60 -33.17
CA LEU A 637 6.92 21.71 -33.56
C LEU A 637 7.31 20.74 -34.68
N ALA A 638 8.40 20.97 -35.41
CA ALA A 638 8.75 20.21 -36.61
C ALA A 638 8.85 18.71 -36.33
N GLY A 639 9.48 18.31 -35.21
CA GLY A 639 9.60 16.90 -34.82
C GLY A 639 8.26 16.24 -34.48
N ALA A 640 7.41 16.93 -33.70
CA ALA A 640 6.09 16.42 -33.33
C ALA A 640 5.15 16.32 -34.54
N VAL A 641 5.18 17.33 -35.41
CA VAL A 641 4.38 17.36 -36.65
C VAL A 641 4.82 16.28 -37.61
N ALA A 642 6.13 16.11 -37.84
CA ALA A 642 6.65 15.05 -38.69
C ALA A 642 6.28 13.66 -38.15
N CYS A 643 6.41 13.45 -36.84
CA CYS A 643 6.01 12.21 -36.17
C CYS A 643 4.50 11.93 -36.35
N ALA A 644 3.64 12.92 -36.09
CA ALA A 644 2.19 12.76 -36.20
C ALA A 644 1.71 12.52 -37.65
N CYS A 645 2.34 13.19 -38.63
CA CYS A 645 2.05 12.98 -40.05
C CYS A 645 2.55 11.62 -40.55
N TYR A 646 3.74 11.20 -40.13
CA TYR A 646 4.27 9.86 -40.43
C TYR A 646 3.35 8.74 -39.93
N ASN A 647 2.82 8.91 -38.72
CA ASN A 647 1.86 7.97 -38.12
C ASN A 647 0.43 8.11 -38.67
N GLY A 648 0.19 9.02 -39.62
CA GLY A 648 -1.12 9.21 -40.27
C GLY A 648 -2.18 9.86 -39.37
N LEU A 649 -1.79 10.42 -38.23
CA LEU A 649 -2.70 11.07 -37.28
C LEU A 649 -3.11 12.46 -37.79
N PHE A 650 -2.15 13.23 -38.29
CA PHE A 650 -2.37 14.56 -38.83
C PHE A 650 -2.00 14.64 -40.31
N SER A 651 -2.59 15.62 -41.00
CA SER A 651 -2.25 15.99 -42.38
C SER A 651 -2.26 17.51 -42.51
N GLY A 652 -1.48 18.06 -43.44
CA GLY A 652 -1.59 19.48 -43.81
C GLY A 652 -2.79 19.77 -44.69
N TYR A 653 -2.97 21.05 -44.98
CA TYR A 653 -4.01 21.55 -45.86
C TYR A 653 -3.58 21.49 -47.34
N PRO A 654 -4.53 21.50 -48.29
CA PRO A 654 -4.24 21.40 -49.72
C PRO A 654 -3.32 22.52 -50.28
N ASP A 655 -3.17 23.63 -49.56
CA ASP A 655 -2.31 24.75 -49.91
C ASP A 655 -0.83 24.55 -49.47
N GLY A 656 -0.50 23.41 -48.85
CA GLY A 656 0.85 23.09 -48.40
C GLY A 656 1.20 23.68 -47.02
N THR A 657 0.21 24.09 -46.25
CA THR A 657 0.38 24.58 -44.86
C THR A 657 -0.06 23.55 -43.83
N PHE A 658 0.43 23.67 -42.59
CA PHE A 658 -0.06 22.92 -41.43
C PHE A 658 -0.95 23.75 -40.51
N GLN A 659 -0.79 25.08 -40.54
CA GLN A 659 -1.48 26.08 -39.73
C GLN A 659 -1.36 25.84 -38.21
N PRO A 660 -0.14 25.74 -37.64
CA PRO A 660 0.07 25.38 -36.24
C PRO A 660 -0.54 26.39 -35.26
N GLN A 661 -0.68 27.65 -35.64
CA GLN A 661 -1.22 28.72 -34.80
C GLN A 661 -2.75 28.88 -34.92
N ALA A 662 -3.39 28.16 -35.85
CA ALA A 662 -4.84 28.23 -36.01
C ALA A 662 -5.53 27.41 -34.91
N PRO A 663 -6.62 27.92 -34.31
CA PRO A 663 -7.50 27.11 -33.46
C PRO A 663 -8.01 25.89 -34.21
N ILE A 664 -8.09 24.76 -33.51
CA ILE A 664 -8.57 23.50 -34.10
C ILE A 664 -10.06 23.30 -33.84
N SER A 665 -10.80 22.87 -34.87
CA SER A 665 -12.24 22.64 -34.79
C SER A 665 -12.59 21.26 -34.20
N ARG A 666 -13.82 21.12 -33.70
CA ARG A 666 -14.37 19.82 -33.26
C ARG A 666 -14.36 18.77 -34.37
N ASN A 667 -14.57 19.17 -35.62
CA ASN A 667 -14.48 18.29 -36.79
C ASN A 667 -13.06 17.71 -36.96
N GLU A 668 -12.04 18.55 -36.82
CA GLU A 668 -10.64 18.13 -36.97
C GLU A 668 -10.19 17.23 -35.83
N ILE A 669 -10.56 17.58 -34.59
CA ILE A 669 -10.28 16.74 -33.41
C ILE A 669 -10.94 15.36 -33.55
N ALA A 670 -12.20 15.30 -34.00
CA ALA A 670 -12.88 14.02 -34.23
C ALA A 670 -12.13 13.15 -35.25
N VAL A 671 -11.63 13.74 -36.33
CA VAL A 671 -10.82 13.03 -37.34
C VAL A 671 -9.51 12.52 -36.77
N VAL A 672 -8.84 13.30 -35.91
CA VAL A 672 -7.60 12.86 -35.24
C VAL A 672 -7.89 11.66 -34.33
N PHE A 673 -8.91 11.72 -33.48
CA PHE A 673 -9.25 10.61 -32.58
C PHE A 673 -9.65 9.35 -33.34
N LYS A 674 -10.45 9.48 -34.40
CA LYS A 674 -10.75 8.33 -35.26
C LYS A 674 -9.48 7.72 -35.87
N ARG A 675 -8.48 8.54 -36.23
CA ARG A 675 -7.20 8.04 -36.78
C ARG A 675 -6.31 7.38 -35.73
N MET A 676 -6.38 7.83 -34.48
CA MET A 676 -5.71 7.18 -33.35
C MET A 676 -6.24 5.76 -33.14
N MET A 677 -7.53 5.54 -33.40
CA MET A 677 -8.20 4.24 -33.26
C MET A 677 -8.20 3.49 -34.60
N ARG A 678 -7.20 2.62 -34.85
CA ARG A 678 -7.17 1.76 -36.05
C ARG A 678 -8.48 0.94 -36.17
N PRO A 679 -8.94 0.61 -37.40
CA PRO A 679 -10.33 0.25 -37.64
C PRO A 679 -10.68 -1.13 -37.09
N SER A 680 -11.18 -1.19 -35.86
CA SER A 680 -12.07 -2.28 -35.44
C SER A 680 -13.45 -1.97 -35.99
N ALA A 681 -13.89 -2.80 -36.94
CA ALA A 681 -15.20 -2.70 -37.55
C ALA A 681 -16.29 -3.04 -36.53
N VAL A 682 -16.78 -2.04 -35.81
CA VAL A 682 -18.03 -2.14 -35.05
C VAL A 682 -18.88 -0.95 -35.42
N GLY A 683 -19.89 -1.20 -36.24
CA GLY A 683 -21.01 -0.28 -36.42
C GLY A 683 -21.82 -0.29 -35.13
N ALA A 684 -21.48 0.61 -34.22
CA ALA A 684 -22.34 0.93 -33.10
C ALA A 684 -23.59 1.64 -33.63
N ASP A 685 -24.75 1.07 -33.33
CA ASP A 685 -26.04 1.67 -33.65
C ASP A 685 -26.19 2.94 -32.81
N ILE A 686 -26.12 4.11 -33.46
CA ILE A 686 -26.25 5.41 -32.80
C ILE A 686 -27.70 5.52 -32.32
N SER A 687 -27.96 5.18 -31.06
CA SER A 687 -29.33 5.14 -30.50
C SER A 687 -30.03 6.51 -30.49
N SER A 688 -29.35 7.59 -30.89
CA SER A 688 -29.94 8.92 -31.08
C SER A 688 -29.26 9.73 -32.19
N PRO A 689 -29.99 10.13 -33.25
CA PRO A 689 -29.41 10.89 -34.38
C PRO A 689 -28.97 12.30 -33.96
N ILE A 690 -27.77 12.69 -34.39
CA ILE A 690 -27.20 14.04 -34.27
C ILE A 690 -27.96 14.98 -35.22
N LYS A 691 -28.56 16.05 -34.69
CA LYS A 691 -29.47 16.93 -35.46
C LYS A 691 -28.80 17.73 -36.57
N ASP A 692 -27.55 18.15 -36.37
CA ASP A 692 -26.79 19.02 -37.26
C ASP A 692 -25.71 18.25 -38.05
N LEU A 693 -25.82 16.93 -38.15
CA LEU A 693 -24.86 16.09 -38.87
C LEU A 693 -24.74 16.44 -40.36
N GLU A 694 -25.81 16.97 -40.96
CA GLU A 694 -25.80 17.46 -42.34
C GLU A 694 -24.90 18.70 -42.52
N ALA A 695 -24.70 19.49 -41.45
CA ALA A 695 -23.80 20.64 -41.44
C ALA A 695 -22.32 20.23 -41.25
N VAL A 696 -22.05 18.99 -40.86
CA VAL A 696 -20.69 18.45 -40.78
C VAL A 696 -20.17 18.19 -42.21
N PRO A 697 -18.97 18.71 -42.57
CA PRO A 697 -18.37 18.46 -43.87
C PRO A 697 -18.17 16.97 -44.14
N ALA A 698 -18.25 16.58 -45.42
CA ALA A 698 -18.16 15.17 -45.82
C ALA A 698 -16.86 14.47 -45.35
N TRP A 699 -15.75 15.22 -45.24
CA TRP A 699 -14.47 14.68 -44.80
C TRP A 699 -14.40 14.37 -43.29
N ALA A 700 -15.27 14.98 -42.48
CA ALA A 700 -15.31 14.81 -41.02
C ALA A 700 -16.46 13.93 -40.56
N ARG A 701 -17.52 13.76 -41.38
CA ARG A 701 -18.79 13.15 -41.00
C ARG A 701 -18.64 11.77 -40.35
N GLU A 702 -17.88 10.90 -41.00
CA GLU A 702 -17.64 9.53 -40.52
C GLU A 702 -16.84 9.52 -39.20
N ALA A 703 -15.99 10.52 -38.97
CA ALA A 703 -15.26 10.65 -37.72
C ALA A 703 -16.14 11.18 -36.59
N VAL A 704 -17.04 12.12 -36.90
CA VAL A 704 -18.03 12.64 -35.94
C VAL A 704 -19.00 11.55 -35.49
N GLU A 705 -19.52 10.75 -36.43
CA GLU A 705 -20.37 9.61 -36.09
C GLU A 705 -19.64 8.62 -35.16
N TYR A 706 -18.37 8.35 -35.46
CA TYR A 706 -17.54 7.44 -34.67
C TYR A 706 -17.31 7.94 -33.24
N VAL A 707 -16.78 9.15 -33.05
CA VAL A 707 -16.45 9.65 -31.69
C VAL A 707 -17.68 9.88 -30.82
N VAL A 708 -18.85 10.11 -31.43
CA VAL A 708 -20.12 10.20 -30.69
C VAL A 708 -20.60 8.81 -30.28
N ALA A 709 -20.49 7.82 -31.15
CA ALA A 709 -20.85 6.43 -30.84
C ALA A 709 -19.97 5.83 -29.72
N GLU A 710 -18.67 6.17 -29.71
CA GLU A 710 -17.72 5.75 -28.67
C GLU A 710 -17.82 6.56 -27.36
N GLY A 711 -18.72 7.56 -27.31
CA GLY A 711 -18.89 8.42 -26.13
C GLY A 711 -17.71 9.37 -25.83
N LEU A 712 -16.71 9.43 -26.71
CA LEU A 712 -15.51 10.26 -26.60
C LEU A 712 -15.84 11.75 -26.66
N ILE A 713 -16.67 12.13 -27.63
CA ILE A 713 -17.17 13.49 -27.79
C ILE A 713 -18.69 13.44 -27.76
N GLN A 714 -19.26 13.90 -26.65
CA GLN A 714 -20.71 14.03 -26.53
C GLN A 714 -21.18 15.30 -27.28
N GLY A 715 -22.36 15.20 -27.89
CA GLY A 715 -23.08 16.36 -28.38
C GLY A 715 -23.64 17.21 -27.24
N TYR A 716 -24.21 18.37 -27.56
CA TYR A 716 -24.88 19.22 -26.59
C TYR A 716 -26.25 18.65 -26.22
N GLU A 717 -26.83 19.11 -25.10
CA GLU A 717 -28.17 18.72 -24.62
C GLU A 717 -29.27 18.93 -25.68
N ASP A 718 -29.08 19.88 -26.59
CA ASP A 718 -29.99 20.16 -27.71
C ASP A 718 -29.90 19.13 -28.86
N ARG A 719 -29.02 18.14 -28.74
CA ARG A 719 -28.66 17.09 -29.71
C ARG A 719 -27.88 17.60 -30.94
N THR A 720 -27.11 18.67 -30.79
CA THR A 720 -26.18 19.17 -31.82
C THR A 720 -24.73 18.78 -31.53
N PHE A 721 -23.89 18.67 -32.56
CA PHE A 721 -22.46 18.39 -32.46
C PHE A 721 -21.61 19.67 -32.59
N ARG A 722 -22.07 20.64 -33.39
CA ARG A 722 -21.41 21.94 -33.63
C ARG A 722 -19.98 21.80 -34.15
N GLY A 723 -19.82 21.10 -35.28
CA GLY A 723 -18.51 20.67 -35.79
C GLY A 723 -17.47 21.77 -36.07
N GLU A 724 -17.91 22.97 -36.47
CA GLU A 724 -17.03 24.13 -36.72
C GLU A 724 -16.70 24.91 -35.45
N GLN A 725 -17.23 24.53 -34.30
CA GLN A 725 -16.91 25.18 -33.04
C GLN A 725 -15.48 24.81 -32.61
N MET A 726 -14.71 25.81 -32.19
CA MET A 726 -13.37 25.62 -31.65
C MET A 726 -13.46 25.12 -30.21
N LEU A 727 -12.58 24.18 -29.86
CA LEU A 727 -12.51 23.67 -28.49
C LEU A 727 -11.54 24.48 -27.65
N THR A 728 -11.92 24.69 -26.40
CA THR A 728 -11.02 25.22 -25.38
C THR A 728 -9.94 24.18 -25.01
N ARG A 729 -8.84 24.64 -24.44
CA ARG A 729 -7.77 23.73 -23.95
C ARG A 729 -8.29 22.77 -22.88
N ALA A 730 -9.19 23.21 -22.00
CA ALA A 730 -9.86 22.35 -21.02
C ALA A 730 -10.71 21.25 -21.67
N GLU A 731 -11.51 21.60 -22.68
CA GLU A 731 -12.35 20.61 -23.39
C GLU A 731 -11.50 19.59 -24.15
N ALA A 732 -10.43 20.04 -24.81
CA ALA A 732 -9.50 19.14 -25.50
C ALA A 732 -8.78 18.19 -24.53
N ALA A 733 -8.37 18.70 -23.36
CA ALA A 733 -7.78 17.89 -22.29
C ALA A 733 -8.75 16.79 -21.81
N VAL A 734 -10.01 17.12 -21.55
CA VAL A 734 -11.01 16.14 -21.12
C VAL A 734 -11.25 15.05 -22.17
N ILE A 735 -11.31 15.42 -23.46
CA ILE A 735 -11.52 14.44 -24.53
C ILE A 735 -10.29 13.53 -24.67
N LEU A 736 -9.08 14.08 -24.61
CA LEU A 736 -7.83 13.31 -24.70
C LEU A 736 -7.67 12.37 -23.50
N HIS A 737 -8.00 12.82 -22.30
CA HIS A 737 -8.00 12.00 -21.09
C HIS A 737 -8.97 10.81 -21.22
N ARG A 738 -10.22 11.05 -21.66
CA ARG A 738 -11.19 9.96 -21.89
C ARG A 738 -10.70 8.92 -22.88
N HIS A 739 -10.03 9.35 -23.95
CA HIS A 739 -9.44 8.42 -24.92
C HIS A 739 -8.33 7.56 -24.31
N LEU A 740 -7.46 8.14 -23.47
CA LEU A 740 -6.40 7.38 -22.80
C LEU A 740 -6.99 6.33 -21.87
N VAL A 741 -7.98 6.69 -21.05
CA VAL A 741 -8.69 5.76 -20.17
C VAL A 741 -9.38 4.64 -20.97
N GLN A 742 -10.05 4.97 -22.06
CA GLN A 742 -10.69 3.97 -22.93
C GLN A 742 -9.65 3.06 -23.62
N THR A 743 -8.50 3.58 -24.02
CA THR A 743 -7.47 2.79 -24.71
C THR A 743 -6.73 1.86 -23.75
N GLU A 744 -6.49 2.29 -22.50
CA GLU A 744 -6.02 1.41 -21.41
C GLU A 744 -7.00 0.24 -21.23
N SER A 745 -8.31 0.52 -21.19
CA SER A 745 -9.36 -0.51 -21.14
C SER A 745 -9.52 -1.40 -22.39
N VAL A 746 -8.94 -1.02 -23.54
CA VAL A 746 -9.03 -1.77 -24.82
C VAL A 746 -7.73 -2.54 -25.10
N LEU A 747 -6.58 -2.06 -24.65
CA LEU A 747 -5.32 -2.81 -24.66
C LEU A 747 -5.38 -4.00 -23.69
N GLU A 748 -6.07 -3.84 -22.56
CA GLU A 748 -6.46 -4.94 -21.66
C GLU A 748 -7.31 -6.01 -22.39
N ARG A 749 -8.15 -5.59 -23.35
CA ARG A 749 -9.02 -6.47 -24.17
C ARG A 749 -8.28 -7.18 -25.31
N HIS A 750 -7.36 -6.52 -26.00
CA HIS A 750 -6.65 -7.07 -27.16
C HIS A 750 -5.39 -7.89 -26.79
N GLY A 751 -4.81 -7.68 -25.61
CA GLY A 751 -3.72 -8.52 -25.08
C GLY A 751 -4.10 -9.98 -24.83
N GLN A 752 -5.39 -10.33 -24.96
CA GLN A 752 -5.90 -11.70 -24.84
C GLN A 752 -6.12 -12.43 -26.18
N ALA A 753 -5.87 -11.78 -27.32
CA ALA A 753 -6.10 -12.35 -28.66
C ALA A 753 -4.81 -12.64 -29.46
N GLN A 754 -3.64 -12.61 -28.82
CA GLN A 754 -2.38 -13.18 -29.34
C GLN A 754 -1.84 -14.20 -28.35
#